data_AF-A0A504BYD6-F1
#
_entry.id   AF-A0A504BYD6-F1
#
_cell.length_a   1.000
_cell.length_b   1.000
_cell.length_c   1.000
_cell.angle_alpha   90.00
_cell.angle_beta   90.00
_cell.angle_gamma   90.00
#
_symmetry.space_group_name_H-M   'P 1'
#
loop_
_entity.id
_entity.type
_entity.pdbx_description
1 polymer ?
#
loop_
_entity_poly.entity_id
_entity_poly.type
_entity_poly.pdbx_seq_one_letter_code
_entity_poly.pdbx_strand_id
1 'polypeptide(L)'
;MPLCCPDRVNNPPSFGGCGVKRRLCEQSWFLLCLAAVMACGCWLATGSVTEAARLRGVALVIGNSAYEHLKPLPNPRNDAHAIEDLLDSLGFDTSVSTDRDASRLARDLQRFAEDTRDADVAVLYYSGHGIEAGGENYLVPIDADVSALDAADERLVPLSALVAKLQATVHVTIVMLDACRTSPFPSGAVVRAAPGAAPAPIGTGLGEARGAAPLQPAAGATPADESVGAVVAFAAAPGHTALDGAAGGNSPYAAAILRHFDAMQGEEFGTVMRMVAEEVYLKTNGQQRPWVNESLRRLLYFGKAPAEPTGDDGDILKERRQLLLTIAALPDADRKQIEATAADRGVPMDALYAMLRAMGAETPRDPAELEKLLRDQADRLKGIMAERSALKSQDPEIVRLSALADKALSEGALDANLRLREAAKARFTAVSASLDAAEANLEARRLEGGAIFASTADANELKGDYLPAAGDYAKAFEQVERWDKRLALRYKLAQGAALMNHGDYRGDNAALADAIAVMQEALALAPRDTAPDDWATTQNNLANALLALGQRDTDTRRLTQAVAAHRAVLEVSTREHAPLEWAGTQSNLASTLAALGERESGTAHLEEAIVAFRAALEESTRERAPIQWATIQNNLGSTLIALGERENGTARLEEAIVAFRAALEERPRERVPLDWSRTQNNLANALVALGRREPDNTRLEEAVTAYRAAIEEQTRERYPVQWAGMQNNLGNALSVLGARERGAVRLEEAVIAYRAALEAQTRQLAPLQWAETQTNLGTVLMTLGERENGTTRLEEAVIAFRAALEERTRQRVPLGWAATQSDLGRALAGIGLHNGDTTLLEQAVTAYRAALEEMTRERKPFDWATTQNNLGIALAALGQRDNGTERLEEALAAYRAALQERTRERVPLDWAATQTNIGSVLELLGERSDTTRLVDAVAAFRAALEERTRQRVPLDWAQTQYNLGNTLLAIGKHVDGTPQLQEATDAYRSVLEVVTRENVPFYWAQTQYNLGDALQLLADRTGDAAVLEQAITAYRATLEVRTRDSQPLDWGQTQANLGRALIGLGVGSRSRDLVLEGRNAVQAARDLYQAAGYSQYDTFFTSLLNYADNELASLN
;
A
#
# COMPACT_ATOMS: atom_id res chain seq x y z
N MET A 1 45.92 6.15 2.80
CA MET A 1 46.89 7.26 2.77
C MET A 1 46.15 8.55 3.11
N PRO A 2 46.47 9.22 4.22
CA PRO A 2 45.85 10.48 4.65
C PRO A 2 46.80 11.68 4.44
N LEU A 3 46.25 12.82 4.01
CA LEU A 3 46.84 14.16 3.97
C LEU A 3 45.59 15.08 3.96
N CYS A 4 45.40 16.21 4.62
CA CYS A 4 46.18 17.16 5.43
C CYS A 4 45.24 18.38 5.54
N CYS A 5 45.10 19.03 6.70
CA CYS A 5 44.64 20.44 6.75
C CYS A 5 45.75 21.37 6.19
N PRO A 6 45.45 22.63 5.81
CA PRO A 6 45.60 23.72 6.79
C PRO A 6 44.72 24.99 6.63
N ASP A 7 44.67 25.75 7.74
CA ASP A 7 44.67 27.23 7.93
C ASP A 7 43.53 28.21 7.52
N ARG A 8 42.83 28.70 8.56
CA ARG A 8 42.77 30.06 9.14
C ARG A 8 42.73 31.38 8.29
N VAL A 9 41.73 32.21 8.66
CA VAL A 9 41.73 33.69 8.93
C VAL A 9 41.31 34.67 7.81
N ASN A 10 40.15 35.34 7.96
CA ASN A 10 40.03 36.80 8.19
C ASN A 10 38.57 37.28 8.34
N ASN A 11 38.40 38.37 9.11
CA ASN A 11 37.17 38.93 9.71
C ASN A 11 36.90 40.36 9.10
N PRO A 12 36.02 41.22 9.67
CA PRO A 12 34.70 41.71 9.21
C PRO A 12 34.69 43.16 8.65
N PRO A 13 33.50 43.81 8.50
CA PRO A 13 33.07 44.92 9.41
C PRO A 13 31.52 45.00 9.59
N SER A 14 30.86 45.92 10.31
CA SER A 14 30.99 46.62 11.61
C SER A 14 29.91 47.74 11.70
N PHE A 15 29.31 47.96 12.88
CA PHE A 15 28.55 49.15 13.37
C PHE A 15 27.21 49.56 12.68
N GLY A 16 26.17 50.05 13.37
CA GLY A 16 25.98 50.43 14.78
C GLY A 16 24.67 51.24 14.94
N GLY A 17 24.11 51.29 16.15
CA GLY A 17 22.97 52.15 16.50
C GLY A 17 22.68 52.12 18.00
N CYS A 18 22.78 53.27 18.66
CA CYS A 18 22.91 53.49 20.10
C CYS A 18 21.78 54.43 20.61
N GLY A 19 21.41 54.35 21.89
CA GLY A 19 20.48 55.29 22.58
C GLY A 19 19.80 54.67 23.82
N VAL A 20 20.41 54.53 25.01
CA VAL A 20 20.67 55.49 26.13
C VAL A 20 19.44 55.88 26.99
N LYS A 21 19.63 55.75 28.33
CA LYS A 21 18.98 56.38 29.52
C LYS A 21 18.06 55.42 30.32
N ARG A 22 18.10 55.30 31.66
CA ARG A 22 18.86 55.92 32.77
C ARG A 22 18.42 55.22 34.10
N ARG A 23 19.37 54.97 35.01
CA ARG A 23 19.40 55.27 36.48
C ARG A 23 18.29 54.67 37.40
N LEU A 24 18.49 54.27 38.67
CA LEU A 24 19.53 54.48 39.70
C LEU A 24 19.17 53.66 40.99
N CYS A 25 20.21 53.31 41.79
CA CYS A 25 20.23 53.21 43.28
C CYS A 25 19.47 52.04 43.99
N GLU A 26 19.98 51.29 44.98
CA GLU A 26 21.14 51.35 45.92
C GLU A 26 21.64 49.90 46.19
N GLN A 27 22.94 49.56 46.09
CA GLN A 27 23.97 49.56 47.16
C GLN A 27 23.59 48.82 48.46
N SER A 28 24.44 48.05 49.15
CA SER A 28 25.75 47.39 49.00
C SER A 28 26.11 46.86 50.41
N TRP A 29 27.20 46.08 50.54
CA TRP A 29 27.92 45.71 51.78
C TRP A 29 27.46 44.45 52.52
N PHE A 30 28.07 43.30 52.21
CA PHE A 30 29.17 42.77 53.04
C PHE A 30 29.80 41.54 52.34
N LEU A 31 30.91 41.82 51.67
CA LEU A 31 31.88 40.86 51.15
C LEU A 31 32.60 40.12 52.29
N LEU A 32 33.19 38.97 51.95
CA LEU A 32 34.52 38.55 52.41
C LEU A 32 34.72 38.43 53.93
N CYS A 33 34.29 37.31 54.56
CA CYS A 33 34.76 36.95 55.90
C CYS A 33 34.79 35.45 56.26
N LEU A 34 34.65 34.49 55.32
CA LEU A 34 34.59 33.06 55.67
C LEU A 34 35.72 32.17 55.13
N ALA A 35 36.90 32.73 54.87
CA ALA A 35 38.09 31.96 54.48
C ALA A 35 39.35 32.26 55.35
N ALA A 36 39.19 32.89 56.51
CA ALA A 36 40.31 33.29 57.37
C ALA A 36 40.04 33.14 58.88
N VAL A 37 39.48 31.99 59.31
CA VAL A 37 39.43 31.58 60.74
C VAL A 37 39.92 30.13 60.90
N MET A 38 40.92 29.74 60.11
CA MET A 38 41.61 28.43 60.16
C MET A 38 43.08 28.56 60.61
N ALA A 39 43.40 29.57 61.44
CA ALA A 39 44.67 29.68 62.14
C ALA A 39 44.56 30.66 63.33
N CYS A 40 45.18 30.29 64.45
CA CYS A 40 45.29 31.01 65.74
C CYS A 40 44.10 30.90 66.70
N GLY A 41 44.18 29.90 67.58
CA GLY A 41 43.33 29.81 68.77
C GLY A 41 43.61 28.61 69.69
N CYS A 42 44.84 28.09 69.71
CA CYS A 42 45.30 27.31 70.86
C CYS A 42 45.57 28.30 72.01
N TRP A 43 44.84 28.18 73.12
CA TRP A 43 45.38 28.11 74.49
C TRP A 43 44.21 28.22 75.51
N LEU A 44 44.18 27.25 76.45
CA LEU A 44 43.41 27.21 77.72
C LEU A 44 41.90 26.91 77.54
N ALA A 45 41.36 25.71 77.80
CA ALA A 45 41.67 24.78 78.88
C ALA A 45 41.72 23.34 78.36
N THR A 46 42.90 22.73 78.44
CA THR A 46 43.03 21.28 78.57
C THR A 46 42.46 20.90 79.93
N GLY A 47 41.13 20.77 80.02
CA GLY A 47 40.56 19.80 80.93
C GLY A 47 41.07 18.46 80.43
N SER A 48 42.02 17.88 81.15
CA SER A 48 42.31 16.46 81.07
C SER A 48 40.97 15.73 81.26
N VAL A 49 40.29 15.39 80.16
CA VAL A 49 39.39 14.26 80.18
C VAL A 49 40.33 13.11 80.47
N THR A 50 40.35 12.69 81.74
CA THR A 50 40.90 11.39 82.10
C THR A 50 40.29 10.42 81.13
N GLU A 51 41.11 9.89 80.22
CA GLU A 51 40.79 8.71 79.43
C GLU A 51 40.21 7.73 80.44
N ALA A 52 38.89 7.50 80.37
CA ALA A 52 38.21 6.61 81.30
C ALA A 52 38.97 5.29 81.23
N ALA A 53 39.54 4.87 82.35
CA ALA A 53 40.39 3.68 82.42
C ALA A 53 39.69 2.55 81.70
N ARG A 54 40.32 2.07 80.63
CA ARG A 54 39.74 1.10 79.70
C ARG A 54 39.61 -0.22 80.46
N LEU A 55 38.39 -0.60 80.81
CA LEU A 55 38.12 -1.82 81.56
C LEU A 55 38.54 -3.03 80.70
N ARG A 56 39.32 -3.95 81.26
CA ARG A 56 39.68 -5.21 80.61
C ARG A 56 38.53 -6.20 80.76
N GLY A 57 37.85 -6.52 79.67
CA GLY A 57 36.78 -7.51 79.63
C GLY A 57 37.30 -8.87 79.17
N VAL A 58 36.91 -9.95 79.85
CA VAL A 58 37.10 -11.33 79.38
C VAL A 58 35.75 -12.01 79.21
N ALA A 59 35.61 -12.83 78.19
CA ALA A 59 34.36 -13.53 77.89
C ALA A 59 34.58 -15.03 77.65
N LEU A 60 33.64 -15.84 78.13
CA LEU A 60 33.52 -17.25 77.76
C LEU A 60 32.16 -17.47 77.14
N VAL A 61 32.16 -17.98 75.92
CA VAL A 61 30.98 -18.23 75.11
C VAL A 61 30.87 -19.73 74.86
N ILE A 62 29.81 -20.35 75.35
CA ILE A 62 29.59 -21.79 75.25
C ILE A 62 28.35 -22.08 74.42
N GLY A 63 28.49 -22.96 73.42
CA GLY A 63 27.40 -23.41 72.56
C GLY A 63 27.32 -24.93 72.47
N ASN A 64 26.37 -25.54 73.16
CA ASN A 64 26.16 -26.99 73.16
C ASN A 64 24.95 -27.34 72.28
N SER A 65 25.21 -27.95 71.13
CA SER A 65 24.25 -28.35 70.10
C SER A 65 24.10 -29.88 69.96
N ALA A 66 25.23 -30.58 69.94
CA ALA A 66 25.34 -31.99 69.58
C ALA A 66 25.23 -32.93 70.80
N TYR A 67 24.09 -32.88 71.49
CA TYR A 67 23.83 -33.78 72.63
C TYR A 67 23.78 -35.25 72.19
N GLU A 68 24.50 -36.11 72.90
CA GLU A 68 24.64 -37.54 72.56
C GLU A 68 23.41 -38.35 72.96
N HIS A 69 22.77 -37.97 74.07
CA HIS A 69 21.66 -38.71 74.69
C HIS A 69 20.38 -37.89 74.86
N LEU A 70 20.42 -36.61 74.50
CA LEU A 70 19.30 -35.66 74.60
C LEU A 70 18.95 -35.12 73.20
N LYS A 71 17.81 -34.44 73.08
CA LYS A 71 17.40 -33.83 71.81
C LYS A 71 18.46 -32.79 71.38
N PRO A 72 19.08 -32.93 70.19
CA PRO A 72 20.02 -31.94 69.68
C PRO A 72 19.36 -30.59 69.44
N LEU A 73 20.13 -29.51 69.63
CA LEU A 73 19.72 -28.14 69.37
C LEU A 73 20.47 -27.60 68.14
N PRO A 74 19.77 -27.24 67.04
CA PRO A 74 20.40 -26.75 65.81
C PRO A 74 21.26 -25.49 65.94
N ASN A 75 20.87 -24.51 66.76
CA ASN A 75 21.44 -23.16 66.72
C ASN A 75 22.51 -22.80 67.77
N PRO A 76 22.65 -23.45 68.95
CA PRO A 76 23.61 -23.02 69.98
C PRO A 76 25.06 -22.87 69.54
N ARG A 77 25.54 -23.73 68.64
CA ARG A 77 26.87 -23.58 68.03
C ARG A 77 26.98 -22.30 67.21
N ASN A 78 25.96 -21.97 66.41
CA ASN A 78 25.93 -20.74 65.61
C ASN A 78 25.83 -19.50 66.52
N ASP A 79 24.97 -19.56 67.54
CA ASP A 79 24.82 -18.50 68.53
C ASP A 79 26.15 -18.19 69.21
N ALA A 80 26.88 -19.24 69.63
CA ALA A 80 28.17 -19.09 70.28
C ALA A 80 29.20 -18.39 69.37
N HIS A 81 29.31 -18.76 68.10
CA HIS A 81 30.22 -18.08 67.18
C HIS A 81 29.80 -16.64 66.88
N ALA A 82 28.50 -16.38 66.73
CA ALA A 82 28.03 -15.02 66.48
C ALA A 82 28.24 -14.10 67.70
N ILE A 83 28.03 -14.61 68.90
CA ILE A 83 28.25 -13.86 70.15
C ILE A 83 29.75 -13.69 70.43
N GLU A 84 30.59 -14.65 70.07
CA GLU A 84 32.06 -14.50 70.07
C GLU A 84 32.46 -13.31 69.20
N ASP A 85 32.06 -13.29 67.92
CA ASP A 85 32.36 -12.19 67.00
C ASP A 85 31.89 -10.83 67.53
N LEU A 86 30.69 -10.80 68.14
CA LEU A 86 30.13 -9.58 68.74
C LEU A 86 30.97 -9.10 69.93
N LEU A 87 31.27 -9.97 70.88
CA LEU A 87 32.01 -9.59 72.09
C LEU A 87 33.46 -9.19 71.76
N ASP A 88 34.09 -9.87 70.80
CA ASP A 88 35.39 -9.46 70.26
C ASP A 88 35.34 -8.07 69.63
N SER A 89 34.29 -7.77 68.84
CA SER A 89 34.10 -6.44 68.26
C SER A 89 33.90 -5.34 69.31
N LEU A 90 33.37 -5.70 70.49
CA LEU A 90 33.20 -4.82 71.65
C LEU A 90 34.47 -4.74 72.51
N GLY A 91 35.52 -5.48 72.17
CA GLY A 91 36.84 -5.42 72.79
C GLY A 91 37.04 -6.35 73.99
N PHE A 92 36.22 -7.40 74.11
CA PHE A 92 36.48 -8.49 75.07
C PHE A 92 37.55 -9.45 74.54
N ASP A 93 38.31 -10.04 75.44
CA ASP A 93 39.12 -11.22 75.15
C ASP A 93 38.21 -12.45 75.27
N THR A 94 37.67 -12.91 74.14
CA THR A 94 36.63 -13.94 74.11
C THR A 94 37.21 -15.32 73.82
N SER A 95 36.75 -16.31 74.59
CA SER A 95 37.00 -17.72 74.34
C SER A 95 35.69 -18.42 73.98
N VAL A 96 35.66 -19.14 72.86
CA VAL A 96 34.51 -19.95 72.46
C VAL A 96 34.74 -21.43 72.74
N SER A 97 33.70 -22.11 73.19
CA SER A 97 33.72 -23.56 73.39
C SER A 97 32.40 -24.19 72.99
N THR A 98 32.45 -25.12 72.04
CA THR A 98 31.26 -25.79 71.53
C THR A 98 31.28 -27.28 71.84
N ASP A 99 30.09 -27.82 72.05
CA ASP A 99 29.80 -29.24 72.24
C ASP A 99 30.72 -29.90 73.28
N ARG A 100 30.64 -29.40 74.52
CA ARG A 100 31.51 -29.83 75.63
C ARG A 100 30.88 -30.90 76.49
N ASP A 101 31.60 -32.01 76.66
CA ASP A 101 31.32 -33.01 77.69
C ASP A 101 31.52 -32.42 79.11
N ALA A 102 30.99 -33.07 80.14
CA ALA A 102 31.02 -32.55 81.51
C ALA A 102 32.44 -32.18 82.00
N SER A 103 33.41 -33.03 81.68
CA SER A 103 34.81 -32.84 82.06
C SER A 103 35.47 -31.67 81.35
N ARG A 104 35.22 -31.49 80.04
CA ARG A 104 35.72 -30.36 79.26
C ARG A 104 35.05 -29.06 79.66
N LEU A 105 33.74 -29.08 79.87
CA LEU A 105 32.98 -27.90 80.29
C LEU A 105 33.47 -27.38 81.65
N ALA A 106 33.68 -28.26 82.63
CA ALA A 106 34.24 -27.89 83.92
C ALA A 106 35.65 -27.26 83.80
N ARG A 107 36.49 -27.78 82.89
CA ARG A 107 37.83 -27.21 82.61
C ARG A 107 37.74 -25.85 81.93
N ASP A 108 36.83 -25.67 80.98
CA ASP A 108 36.63 -24.39 80.28
C ASP A 108 36.17 -23.32 81.28
N LEU A 109 35.22 -23.64 82.16
CA LEU A 109 34.77 -22.76 83.23
C LEU A 109 35.85 -22.46 84.29
N GLN A 110 36.67 -23.46 84.62
CA GLN A 110 37.79 -23.25 85.53
C GLN A 110 38.82 -22.28 84.94
N ARG A 111 39.22 -22.49 83.67
CA ARG A 111 40.14 -21.61 82.95
C ARG A 111 39.59 -20.19 82.86
N PHE A 112 38.33 -20.05 82.49
CA PHE A 112 37.68 -18.73 82.46
C PHE A 112 37.74 -18.02 83.81
N ALA A 113 37.45 -18.72 84.91
CA ALA A 113 37.58 -18.14 86.25
C ALA A 113 39.04 -17.85 86.69
N GLU A 114 40.04 -18.40 86.00
CA GLU A 114 41.46 -18.05 86.20
C GLU A 114 41.84 -16.82 85.37
N ASP A 115 41.36 -16.74 84.13
CA ASP A 115 41.59 -15.63 83.20
C ASP A 115 40.96 -14.32 83.67
N THR A 116 39.93 -14.40 84.52
CA THR A 116 39.24 -13.24 85.10
C THR A 116 40.01 -12.52 86.21
N ARG A 117 41.12 -13.07 86.73
CA ARG A 117 41.85 -12.47 87.88
C ARG A 117 42.36 -11.06 87.63
N ASP A 118 42.67 -10.73 86.39
CA ASP A 118 43.17 -9.41 85.97
C ASP A 118 42.12 -8.64 85.15
N ALA A 119 40.86 -9.06 85.17
CA ALA A 119 39.77 -8.49 84.38
C ALA A 119 38.83 -7.64 85.25
N ASP A 120 38.27 -6.60 84.66
CA ASP A 120 37.28 -5.74 85.28
C ASP A 120 35.85 -6.28 85.09
N VAL A 121 35.61 -6.93 83.95
CA VAL A 121 34.30 -7.46 83.55
C VAL A 121 34.45 -8.89 83.05
N ALA A 122 33.62 -9.80 83.59
CA ALA A 122 33.50 -11.17 83.10
C ALA A 122 32.13 -11.38 82.45
N VAL A 123 32.11 -11.85 81.19
CA VAL A 123 30.88 -12.22 80.48
C VAL A 123 30.87 -13.73 80.24
N LEU A 124 29.84 -14.40 80.75
CA LEU A 124 29.56 -15.79 80.40
C LEU A 124 28.30 -15.83 79.54
N TYR A 125 28.43 -16.25 78.28
CA TYR A 125 27.29 -16.60 77.45
C TYR A 125 27.19 -18.11 77.33
N TYR A 126 26.01 -18.67 77.57
CA TYR A 126 25.75 -20.10 77.40
C TYR A 126 24.49 -20.29 76.55
N SER A 127 24.61 -21.01 75.45
CA SER A 127 23.50 -21.51 74.65
C SER A 127 23.47 -23.04 74.67
N GLY A 128 22.31 -23.63 74.98
CA GLY A 128 22.17 -25.09 75.13
C GLY A 128 20.98 -25.52 75.99
N HIS A 129 21.00 -26.76 76.48
CA HIS A 129 20.05 -27.23 77.48
C HIS A 129 20.44 -26.72 78.85
N GLY A 130 19.45 -26.28 79.61
CA GLY A 130 19.56 -25.92 81.02
C GLY A 130 18.41 -26.54 81.79
N ILE A 131 18.61 -26.85 83.06
CA ILE A 131 17.54 -27.34 83.93
C ILE A 131 17.56 -26.61 85.26
N GLU A 132 16.40 -26.37 85.85
CA GLU A 132 16.28 -25.96 87.26
C GLU A 132 15.75 -27.11 88.09
N ALA A 133 16.39 -27.33 89.23
CA ALA A 133 15.87 -28.23 90.23
C ALA A 133 16.23 -27.73 91.64
N GLY A 134 15.23 -27.64 92.51
CA GLY A 134 15.42 -27.30 93.92
C GLY A 134 15.89 -25.86 94.18
N GLY A 135 15.71 -24.95 93.23
CA GLY A 135 16.17 -23.56 93.28
C GLY A 135 17.59 -23.33 92.77
N GLU A 136 18.21 -24.33 92.13
CA GLU A 136 19.52 -24.24 91.48
C GLU A 136 19.38 -24.43 89.97
N ASN A 137 20.11 -23.64 89.20
CA ASN A 137 20.15 -23.73 87.75
C ASN A 137 21.39 -24.53 87.33
N TYR A 138 21.22 -25.53 86.47
CA TYR A 138 22.29 -26.35 85.96
C TYR A 138 22.46 -26.16 84.45
N LEU A 139 23.70 -25.97 84.00
CA LEU A 139 24.07 -26.09 82.58
C LEU A 139 24.29 -27.57 82.27
N VAL A 140 23.78 -28.03 81.13
CA VAL A 140 23.78 -29.44 80.73
C VAL A 140 24.89 -29.71 79.71
N PRO A 141 25.88 -30.56 80.03
CA PRO A 141 26.90 -31.00 79.07
C PRO A 141 26.33 -31.90 77.96
N ILE A 142 27.04 -32.07 76.84
CA ILE A 142 26.52 -32.85 75.69
C ILE A 142 26.40 -34.36 75.94
N ASP A 143 27.19 -34.90 76.87
CA ASP A 143 27.23 -36.31 77.27
C ASP A 143 26.25 -36.62 78.42
N ALA A 144 25.45 -35.64 78.85
CA ALA A 144 24.49 -35.82 79.92
C ALA A 144 23.39 -36.81 79.52
N ASP A 145 23.26 -37.89 80.28
CA ASP A 145 22.19 -38.87 80.22
C ASP A 145 21.34 -38.83 81.50
N VAL A 146 20.33 -39.69 81.59
CA VAL A 146 19.45 -39.73 82.78
C VAL A 146 20.22 -39.95 84.07
N SER A 147 21.34 -40.70 84.04
CA SER A 147 22.14 -40.94 85.24
C SER A 147 22.98 -39.73 85.69
N ALA A 148 23.15 -38.70 84.84
CA ALA A 148 23.74 -37.42 85.26
C ALA A 148 22.90 -36.70 86.34
N LEU A 149 21.61 -37.01 86.44
CA LEU A 149 20.72 -36.41 87.44
C LEU A 149 20.94 -36.96 88.86
N ASP A 150 21.55 -38.13 89.03
CA ASP A 150 21.81 -38.74 90.35
C ASP A 150 23.05 -38.17 91.06
N ALA A 151 23.92 -37.48 90.31
CA ALA A 151 25.17 -36.85 90.79
C ALA A 151 25.39 -35.51 90.06
N ALA A 152 24.46 -34.57 90.24
CA ALA A 152 24.41 -33.35 89.45
C ALA A 152 25.56 -32.35 89.73
N ASP A 153 26.17 -32.38 90.91
CA ASP A 153 27.39 -31.60 91.23
C ASP A 153 28.62 -32.04 90.44
N GLU A 154 28.70 -33.32 90.07
CA GLU A 154 29.82 -33.89 89.30
C GLU A 154 29.55 -33.93 87.80
N ARG A 155 28.29 -34.14 87.40
CA ARG A 155 27.92 -34.47 86.00
C ARG A 155 27.13 -33.36 85.30
N LEU A 156 26.67 -32.35 86.02
CA LEU A 156 26.11 -31.10 85.50
C LEU A 156 26.89 -29.91 86.06
N VAL A 157 26.59 -28.68 85.62
CA VAL A 157 27.27 -27.48 86.11
C VAL A 157 26.30 -26.61 86.91
N PRO A 158 26.43 -26.53 88.26
CA PRO A 158 25.61 -25.64 89.07
C PRO A 158 26.02 -24.18 88.84
N LEU A 159 25.04 -23.34 88.49
CA LEU A 159 25.27 -21.96 88.12
C LEU A 159 25.59 -21.07 89.32
N SER A 160 24.94 -21.27 90.48
CA SER A 160 25.16 -20.40 91.64
C SER A 160 26.62 -20.39 92.10
N ALA A 161 27.28 -21.56 92.09
CA ALA A 161 28.68 -21.73 92.45
C ALA A 161 29.61 -20.98 91.48
N LEU A 162 29.29 -21.01 90.20
CA LEU A 162 30.03 -20.31 89.15
C LEU A 162 29.87 -18.79 89.28
N VAL A 163 28.63 -18.30 89.43
CA VAL A 163 28.35 -16.86 89.61
C VAL A 163 29.04 -16.32 90.86
N ALA A 164 28.95 -17.02 91.99
CA ALA A 164 29.62 -16.62 93.23
C ALA A 164 31.15 -16.55 93.07
N LYS A 165 31.73 -17.50 92.33
CA LYS A 165 33.18 -17.52 92.03
C LYS A 165 33.60 -16.32 91.17
N LEU A 166 32.83 -15.98 90.15
CA LEU A 166 33.10 -14.82 89.29
C LEU A 166 32.93 -13.50 90.05
N GLN A 167 31.86 -13.36 90.85
CA GLN A 167 31.61 -12.18 91.68
C GLN A 167 32.70 -11.91 92.72
N ALA A 168 33.38 -12.96 93.18
CA ALA A 168 34.51 -12.84 94.10
C ALA A 168 35.81 -12.37 93.40
N THR A 169 35.84 -12.39 92.06
CA THR A 169 37.07 -12.17 91.26
C THR A 169 37.00 -10.89 90.43
N VAL A 170 35.85 -10.52 89.88
CA VAL A 170 35.69 -9.34 89.01
C VAL A 170 34.70 -8.32 89.56
N HIS A 171 34.87 -7.07 89.14
CA HIS A 171 33.99 -5.97 89.55
C HIS A 171 32.58 -6.11 88.97
N VAL A 172 32.45 -6.58 87.72
CA VAL A 172 31.16 -6.78 87.05
C VAL A 172 31.09 -8.20 86.49
N THR A 173 30.08 -8.97 86.92
CA THR A 173 29.79 -10.30 86.36
C THR A 173 28.51 -10.25 85.54
N ILE A 174 28.58 -10.63 84.27
CA ILE A 174 27.41 -10.78 83.40
C ILE A 174 27.30 -12.24 83.00
N VAL A 175 26.15 -12.84 83.26
CA VAL A 175 25.81 -14.18 82.76
C VAL A 175 24.57 -14.09 81.89
N MET A 176 24.69 -14.53 80.65
CA MET A 176 23.63 -14.54 79.65
C MET A 176 23.31 -15.99 79.28
N LEU A 177 22.10 -16.43 79.57
CA LEU A 177 21.67 -17.82 79.43
C LEU A 177 20.61 -17.91 78.34
N ASP A 178 21.04 -18.45 77.21
CA ASP A 178 20.21 -18.82 76.07
C ASP A 178 19.87 -20.31 76.10
N ALA A 179 19.23 -20.71 77.20
CA ALA A 179 18.95 -22.11 77.46
C ALA A 179 17.46 -22.39 77.62
N CYS A 180 17.05 -23.52 77.05
CA CYS A 180 15.70 -24.04 77.20
C CYS A 180 15.43 -24.35 78.68
N ARG A 181 14.23 -23.96 79.12
CA ARG A 181 13.70 -24.20 80.46
C ARG A 181 12.90 -25.52 80.55
N THR A 182 12.69 -26.23 79.43
CA THR A 182 12.01 -27.53 79.42
C THR A 182 13.02 -28.65 79.61
N SER A 183 12.76 -29.55 80.57
CA SER A 183 13.62 -30.71 80.82
C SER A 183 13.87 -31.49 79.52
N PRO A 184 15.12 -31.62 79.05
CA PRO A 184 15.45 -32.52 77.95
C PRO A 184 15.41 -34.00 78.38
N PHE A 185 15.26 -34.26 79.69
CA PHE A 185 15.14 -35.58 80.29
C PHE A 185 13.67 -36.03 80.40
N PRO A 186 13.40 -37.35 80.49
CA PRO A 186 12.04 -37.89 80.58
C PRO A 186 11.18 -37.26 81.69
N SER A 187 9.89 -37.13 81.44
CA SER A 187 8.94 -36.53 82.39
C SER A 187 8.94 -37.27 83.73
N GLY A 188 9.04 -36.52 84.83
CA GLY A 188 9.11 -37.06 86.20
C GLY A 188 10.53 -37.34 86.70
N ALA A 189 11.57 -37.06 85.91
CA ALA A 189 12.94 -37.12 86.36
C ALA A 189 13.22 -36.13 87.52
N VAL A 190 14.08 -36.54 88.44
CA VAL A 190 14.46 -35.77 89.63
C VAL A 190 15.97 -35.63 89.69
N VAL A 191 16.45 -34.47 90.16
CA VAL A 191 17.87 -34.16 90.34
C VAL A 191 18.27 -34.38 91.79
N ARG A 192 19.43 -35.00 92.00
CA ARG A 192 20.11 -35.11 93.29
C ARG A 192 21.40 -34.29 93.21
N ALA A 193 21.51 -33.31 94.08
CA ALA A 193 22.66 -32.38 94.10
C ALA A 193 24.01 -33.08 94.32
N ALA A 194 24.02 -34.21 95.02
CA ALA A 194 25.18 -35.08 95.22
C ALA A 194 24.69 -36.53 95.38
N PRO A 195 25.55 -37.56 95.23
CA PRO A 195 25.19 -38.95 95.48
C PRO A 195 24.53 -39.13 96.87
N GLY A 196 23.26 -39.53 96.88
CA GLY A 196 22.47 -39.72 98.11
C GLY A 196 21.70 -38.49 98.63
N ALA A 197 21.80 -37.34 97.97
CA ALA A 197 21.02 -36.14 98.30
C ALA A 197 19.51 -36.33 98.03
N ALA A 198 18.68 -35.50 98.69
CA ALA A 198 17.22 -35.51 98.50
C ALA A 198 16.86 -35.20 97.04
N PRO A 199 15.92 -35.94 96.42
CA PRO A 199 15.53 -35.70 95.04
C PRO A 199 14.71 -34.41 94.92
N ALA A 200 15.08 -33.55 93.98
CA ALA A 200 14.34 -32.34 93.62
C ALA A 200 13.70 -32.51 92.23
N PRO A 201 12.43 -32.17 92.03
CA PRO A 201 11.82 -32.22 90.70
C PRO A 201 12.47 -31.20 89.76
N ILE A 202 12.58 -31.56 88.49
CA ILE A 202 13.00 -30.62 87.45
C ILE A 202 11.83 -29.69 87.12
N GLY A 203 12.04 -28.38 87.25
CA GLY A 203 11.05 -27.36 86.95
C GLY A 203 10.79 -27.21 85.44
N THR A 204 9.69 -26.51 85.10
CA THR A 204 9.47 -25.94 83.76
C THR A 204 10.23 -24.62 83.66
N GLY A 205 11.55 -24.68 83.79
CA GLY A 205 12.34 -23.54 84.17
C GLY A 205 13.84 -23.79 84.09
N LEU A 206 14.62 -22.78 83.69
CA LEU A 206 15.53 -22.18 84.65
C LEU A 206 14.68 -21.44 85.70
N GLY A 207 15.15 -21.25 86.92
CA GLY A 207 14.47 -20.50 87.99
C GLY A 207 15.22 -19.22 88.33
N GLU A 208 14.59 -18.36 89.14
CA GLU A 208 15.35 -17.28 89.79
C GLU A 208 16.37 -17.92 90.74
N ALA A 209 17.65 -17.53 90.59
CA ALA A 209 18.70 -18.04 91.46
C ALA A 209 18.43 -17.61 92.91
N ARG A 210 18.35 -18.57 93.84
CA ARG A 210 18.10 -18.31 95.28
C ARG A 210 19.22 -17.53 96.00
N GLY A 211 20.20 -17.00 95.28
CA GLY A 211 21.36 -16.27 95.81
C GLY A 211 21.49 -14.81 95.37
N ALA A 212 20.61 -14.27 94.51
CA ALA A 212 20.65 -12.86 94.12
C ALA A 212 19.93 -11.96 95.15
N ALA A 213 20.28 -12.10 96.43
CA ALA A 213 19.99 -11.09 97.43
C ALA A 213 21.23 -10.18 97.55
N PRO A 214 21.09 -8.86 97.76
CA PRO A 214 22.24 -8.03 98.07
C PRO A 214 22.94 -8.62 99.29
N LEU A 215 24.17 -9.12 99.12
CA LEU A 215 25.02 -9.48 100.25
C LEU A 215 25.21 -8.19 101.05
N GLN A 216 24.64 -8.15 102.26
CA GLN A 216 25.00 -7.15 103.25
C GLN A 216 26.51 -7.19 103.43
N PRO A 217 27.21 -6.04 103.37
CA PRO A 217 28.67 -6.05 103.45
C PRO A 217 29.10 -6.70 104.77
N ALA A 218 30.04 -7.64 104.68
CA ALA A 218 30.71 -8.18 105.84
C ALA A 218 31.31 -7.01 106.65
N ALA A 219 31.02 -6.96 107.94
CA ALA A 219 31.50 -5.90 108.82
C ALA A 219 33.03 -5.84 108.79
N GLY A 220 33.58 -4.81 108.14
CA GLY A 220 35.02 -4.53 108.09
C GLY A 220 35.68 -4.41 106.70
N ALA A 221 34.94 -4.54 105.58
CA ALA A 221 35.51 -4.32 104.25
C ALA A 221 35.58 -2.82 103.89
N THR A 222 36.70 -2.39 103.29
CA THR A 222 36.91 -1.01 102.80
C THR A 222 36.22 -0.76 101.45
N PRO A 223 35.74 0.47 101.15
CA PRO A 223 34.88 0.75 99.99
C PRO A 223 35.53 0.67 98.59
N ALA A 224 36.78 0.26 98.48
CA ALA A 224 37.56 0.29 97.23
C ALA A 224 37.61 -1.05 96.48
N ASP A 225 37.17 -2.16 97.08
CA ASP A 225 37.19 -3.52 96.49
C ASP A 225 35.78 -4.17 96.44
N GLU A 226 34.71 -3.37 96.39
CA GLU A 226 33.35 -3.91 96.26
C GLU A 226 32.99 -4.20 94.79
N SER A 227 32.55 -5.43 94.51
CA SER A 227 31.87 -5.78 93.26
C SER A 227 30.77 -4.75 92.96
N VAL A 228 30.82 -4.18 91.76
CA VAL A 228 29.90 -3.13 91.28
C VAL A 228 28.51 -3.70 90.97
N GLY A 229 28.40 -5.02 90.81
CA GLY A 229 27.16 -5.78 90.74
C GLY A 229 27.24 -6.96 89.78
N ALA A 230 26.21 -7.83 89.82
CA ALA A 230 26.05 -8.93 88.85
C ALA A 230 24.74 -8.80 88.09
N VAL A 231 24.80 -9.26 86.83
CA VAL A 231 23.67 -9.42 85.93
C VAL A 231 23.53 -10.89 85.59
N VAL A 232 22.32 -11.43 85.76
CA VAL A 232 21.95 -12.71 85.16
C VAL A 232 20.77 -12.48 84.23
N ALA A 233 21.03 -12.56 82.94
CA ALA A 233 20.06 -12.39 81.88
C ALA A 233 19.66 -13.76 81.32
N PHE A 234 18.37 -13.98 81.18
CA PHE A 234 17.79 -15.21 80.66
C PHE A 234 17.04 -14.93 79.36
N ALA A 235 17.14 -15.83 78.39
CA ALA A 235 16.43 -15.74 77.12
C ALA A 235 14.89 -15.76 77.26
N ALA A 236 14.35 -16.31 78.35
CA ALA A 236 12.92 -16.36 78.64
C ALA A 236 12.63 -16.06 80.12
N ALA A 237 11.42 -15.59 80.42
CA ALA A 237 10.93 -15.28 81.76
C ALA A 237 10.80 -16.53 82.66
N PRO A 238 10.80 -16.37 84.00
CA PRO A 238 10.49 -17.43 84.94
C PRO A 238 9.25 -18.25 84.55
N GLY A 239 9.42 -19.56 84.38
CA GLY A 239 8.34 -20.49 84.00
C GLY A 239 8.08 -20.64 82.49
N HIS A 240 8.78 -19.92 81.61
CA HIS A 240 8.56 -19.91 80.16
C HIS A 240 9.72 -20.54 79.37
N THR A 241 9.45 -21.07 78.17
CA THR A 241 10.45 -21.76 77.34
C THR A 241 11.16 -20.77 76.42
N ALA A 242 12.50 -20.85 76.34
CA ALA A 242 13.28 -20.17 75.31
C ALA A 242 13.20 -20.96 74.00
N LEU A 243 12.97 -20.27 72.88
CA LEU A 243 12.88 -20.89 71.57
C LEU A 243 14.27 -20.98 70.94
N ASP A 244 14.57 -22.13 70.33
CA ASP A 244 15.82 -22.34 69.58
C ASP A 244 15.86 -21.54 68.26
N GLY A 245 14.69 -21.19 67.70
CA GLY A 245 14.58 -20.53 66.40
C GLY A 245 14.49 -21.51 65.23
N ALA A 246 14.55 -20.98 64.01
CA ALA A 246 14.55 -21.81 62.80
C ALA A 246 15.94 -22.42 62.56
N ALA A 247 16.00 -23.64 62.03
CA ALA A 247 17.26 -24.32 61.76
C ALA A 247 18.13 -23.53 60.75
N GLY A 248 19.43 -23.37 61.06
CA GLY A 248 20.39 -22.68 60.21
C GLY A 248 20.51 -21.17 60.45
N GLY A 249 19.87 -20.65 61.50
CA GLY A 249 20.00 -19.27 61.96
C GLY A 249 20.58 -19.19 63.38
N ASN A 250 20.17 -18.15 64.09
CA ASN A 250 20.44 -17.96 65.52
C ASN A 250 19.13 -18.06 66.31
N SER A 251 19.22 -18.31 67.62
CA SER A 251 18.06 -18.20 68.51
C SER A 251 17.47 -16.77 68.46
N PRO A 252 16.17 -16.57 68.77
CA PRO A 252 15.60 -15.23 68.84
C PRO A 252 16.35 -14.32 69.83
N TYR A 253 16.85 -14.88 70.94
CA TYR A 253 17.58 -14.12 71.95
C TYR A 253 18.96 -13.70 71.47
N ALA A 254 19.75 -14.64 70.93
CA ALA A 254 21.03 -14.34 70.28
C ALA A 254 20.86 -13.35 69.13
N ALA A 255 19.88 -13.54 68.26
CA ALA A 255 19.60 -12.63 67.15
C ALA A 255 19.25 -11.20 67.61
N ALA A 256 18.46 -11.07 68.69
CA ALA A 256 18.12 -9.76 69.25
C ALA A 256 19.32 -9.09 69.93
N ILE A 257 20.17 -9.86 70.61
CA ILE A 257 21.45 -9.38 71.16
C ILE A 257 22.32 -8.84 70.02
N LEU A 258 22.61 -9.66 69.01
CA LEU A 258 23.44 -9.29 67.86
C LEU A 258 22.96 -8.00 67.16
N ARG A 259 21.65 -7.78 67.13
CA ARG A 259 21.03 -6.62 66.47
C ARG A 259 21.14 -5.32 67.27
N HIS A 260 21.16 -5.39 68.59
CA HIS A 260 20.98 -4.22 69.46
C HIS A 260 22.14 -3.97 70.42
N PHE A 261 23.05 -4.92 70.64
CA PHE A 261 24.14 -4.77 71.62
C PHE A 261 25.14 -3.67 71.27
N ASP A 262 25.33 -3.37 69.99
CA ASP A 262 26.10 -2.21 69.52
C ASP A 262 25.54 -0.87 70.03
N ALA A 263 24.26 -0.77 70.39
CA ALA A 263 23.70 0.43 70.99
C ALA A 263 24.34 0.79 72.35
N MET A 264 25.06 -0.15 72.99
CA MET A 264 25.74 0.06 74.27
C MET A 264 26.86 1.12 74.26
N GLN A 265 27.18 1.69 73.09
CA GLN A 265 28.12 2.80 72.96
C GLN A 265 27.53 4.16 73.36
N GLY A 266 26.20 4.24 73.41
CA GLY A 266 25.46 5.45 73.83
C GLY A 266 24.33 5.16 74.81
N GLU A 267 23.82 3.93 74.83
CA GLU A 267 22.76 3.48 75.74
C GLU A 267 23.32 2.59 76.85
N GLU A 268 22.75 2.69 78.05
CA GLU A 268 23.16 1.85 79.18
C GLU A 268 22.67 0.40 79.01
N PHE A 269 23.40 -0.57 79.57
CA PHE A 269 23.13 -2.01 79.47
C PHE A 269 21.65 -2.36 79.73
N GLY A 270 21.03 -1.80 80.77
CA GLY A 270 19.64 -2.06 81.09
C GLY A 270 18.69 -1.61 79.97
N THR A 271 18.95 -0.46 79.35
CA THR A 271 18.19 0.05 78.21
C THR A 271 18.34 -0.85 76.98
N VAL A 272 19.55 -1.32 76.67
CA VAL A 272 19.77 -2.27 75.57
C VAL A 272 19.09 -3.61 75.84
N MET A 273 19.14 -4.10 77.08
CA MET A 273 18.45 -5.34 77.43
C MET A 273 16.92 -5.21 77.39
N ARG A 274 16.35 -4.02 77.63
CA ARG A 274 14.92 -3.75 77.36
C ARG A 274 14.63 -3.82 75.86
N MET A 275 15.49 -3.26 75.00
CA MET A 275 15.35 -3.42 73.54
C MET A 275 15.39 -4.89 73.12
N VAL A 276 16.36 -5.66 73.63
CA VAL A 276 16.48 -7.11 73.39
C VAL A 276 15.22 -7.83 73.86
N ALA A 277 14.69 -7.49 75.05
CA ALA A 277 13.50 -8.11 75.58
C ALA A 277 12.27 -7.89 74.70
N GLU A 278 12.02 -6.64 74.29
CA GLU A 278 10.88 -6.31 73.43
C GLU A 278 11.07 -6.83 71.99
N GLU A 279 12.31 -6.87 71.46
CA GLU A 279 12.58 -7.44 70.14
C GLU A 279 12.26 -8.94 70.11
N VAL A 280 12.72 -9.69 71.11
CA VAL A 280 12.41 -11.12 71.22
C VAL A 280 10.90 -11.32 71.40
N TYR A 281 10.25 -10.50 72.20
CA TYR A 281 8.81 -10.58 72.41
C TYR A 281 8.03 -10.39 71.10
N LEU A 282 8.35 -9.35 70.33
CA LEU A 282 7.71 -9.09 69.04
C LEU A 282 8.01 -10.19 68.01
N LYS A 283 9.29 -10.59 67.87
CA LYS A 283 9.71 -11.60 66.86
C LYS A 283 9.20 -13.00 67.16
N THR A 284 8.92 -13.30 68.43
CA THR A 284 8.30 -14.57 68.84
C THR A 284 6.78 -14.47 68.96
N ASN A 285 6.18 -13.35 68.52
CA ASN A 285 4.75 -13.11 68.55
C ASN A 285 4.15 -13.31 69.96
N GLY A 286 4.88 -12.82 70.97
CA GLY A 286 4.53 -12.89 72.39
C GLY A 286 4.89 -14.19 73.11
N GLN A 287 5.50 -15.17 72.43
CA GLN A 287 5.77 -16.49 73.02
C GLN A 287 6.95 -16.51 73.99
N GLN A 288 7.93 -15.62 73.80
CA GLN A 288 9.15 -15.57 74.60
C GLN A 288 9.44 -14.13 75.00
N ARG A 289 9.71 -13.90 76.29
CA ARG A 289 10.17 -12.61 76.80
C ARG A 289 11.44 -12.81 77.63
N PRO A 290 12.59 -12.26 77.22
CA PRO A 290 13.80 -12.25 78.02
C PRO A 290 13.59 -11.61 79.39
N TRP A 291 14.35 -12.06 80.37
CA TRP A 291 14.26 -11.61 81.75
C TRP A 291 15.64 -11.33 82.30
N VAL A 292 15.82 -10.19 82.95
CA VAL A 292 17.12 -9.75 83.47
C VAL A 292 17.02 -9.49 84.96
N ASN A 293 17.86 -10.18 85.73
CA ASN A 293 18.09 -9.90 87.12
C ASN A 293 19.37 -9.07 87.24
N GLU A 294 19.23 -7.80 87.63
CA GLU A 294 20.32 -6.84 87.68
C GLU A 294 20.48 -6.28 89.09
N SER A 295 21.74 -6.23 89.56
CA SER A 295 22.11 -5.63 90.85
C SER A 295 23.19 -4.55 90.69
N LEU A 296 23.34 -4.01 89.47
CA LEU A 296 24.36 -3.02 89.13
C LEU A 296 24.12 -1.71 89.89
N ARG A 297 25.17 -1.20 90.54
CA ARG A 297 25.13 0.08 91.26
C ARG A 297 25.51 1.29 90.38
N ARG A 298 25.88 1.05 89.11
CA ARG A 298 26.30 2.06 88.13
C ARG A 298 25.84 1.66 86.72
N LEU A 299 25.65 2.67 85.87
CA LEU A 299 25.35 2.47 84.45
C LEU A 299 26.54 1.82 83.75
N LEU A 300 26.25 0.80 82.94
CA LEU A 300 27.25 -0.01 82.25
C LEU A 300 27.17 0.20 80.74
N TYR A 301 28.33 0.41 80.11
CA TYR A 301 28.50 0.68 78.68
C TYR A 301 29.67 -0.17 78.13
N PHE A 302 29.61 -0.59 76.86
CA PHE A 302 30.64 -1.43 76.22
C PHE A 302 31.10 -0.89 74.87
N GLY A 303 32.34 -1.21 74.48
CA GLY A 303 32.90 -0.99 73.14
C GLY A 303 33.59 0.36 72.86
N LYS A 304 34.30 0.43 71.73
CA LYS A 304 34.60 1.69 71.00
C LYS A 304 33.54 1.86 69.91
N ALA A 305 33.11 3.09 69.62
CA ALA A 305 32.13 3.38 68.57
C ALA A 305 32.56 2.80 67.19
N PRO A 306 31.90 1.77 66.65
CA PRO A 306 31.79 1.51 65.23
C PRO A 306 30.94 2.62 64.59
N ALA A 307 31.02 2.74 63.26
CA ALA A 307 30.24 3.73 62.54
C ALA A 307 28.74 3.51 62.81
N GLU A 308 27.99 4.59 63.10
CA GLU A 308 26.53 4.50 63.21
C GLU A 308 25.97 3.75 61.99
N PRO A 309 24.93 2.93 62.16
CA PRO A 309 24.24 2.30 61.04
C PRO A 309 23.83 3.39 60.02
N THR A 310 24.47 3.41 58.86
CA THR A 310 24.20 4.40 57.80
C THR A 310 23.43 3.77 56.65
N GLY A 311 22.66 4.58 55.93
CA GLY A 311 21.80 4.13 54.84
C GLY A 311 20.44 3.59 55.31
N ASP A 312 19.66 3.11 54.35
CA ASP A 312 18.24 2.75 54.54
C ASP A 312 18.01 1.77 55.69
N ASP A 313 18.86 0.72 55.81
CA ASP A 313 18.75 -0.27 56.88
C ASP A 313 19.14 0.29 58.26
N GLY A 314 20.07 1.24 58.31
CA GLY A 314 20.47 1.90 59.55
C GLY A 314 19.39 2.83 60.09
N ASP A 315 18.72 3.55 59.19
CA ASP A 315 17.57 4.39 59.52
C ASP A 315 16.39 3.58 60.07
N ILE A 316 16.09 2.43 59.44
CA ILE A 316 15.08 1.48 59.93
C ILE A 316 15.45 1.01 61.34
N LEU A 317 16.71 0.61 61.56
CA LEU A 317 17.19 0.11 62.84
C LEU A 317 17.13 1.17 63.95
N LYS A 318 17.43 2.43 63.64
CA LYS A 318 17.35 3.54 64.59
C LYS A 318 15.91 3.77 65.06
N GLU A 319 14.96 3.81 64.13
CA GLU A 319 13.55 3.96 64.47
C GLU A 319 13.00 2.72 65.20
N ARG A 320 13.45 1.52 64.82
CA ARG A 320 13.16 0.27 65.52
C ARG A 320 13.58 0.33 66.99
N ARG A 321 14.81 0.75 67.29
CA ARG A 321 15.29 0.89 68.68
C ARG A 321 14.43 1.85 69.50
N GLN A 322 14.04 2.98 68.92
CA GLN A 322 13.14 3.94 69.56
C GLN A 322 11.75 3.36 69.83
N LEU A 323 11.21 2.59 68.88
CA LEU A 323 9.94 1.90 69.06
C LEU A 323 10.01 0.90 70.21
N LEU A 324 11.03 0.04 70.25
CA LEU A 324 11.20 -0.97 71.31
C LEU A 324 11.23 -0.33 72.70
N LEU A 325 11.96 0.78 72.87
CA LEU A 325 11.96 1.53 74.12
C LEU A 325 10.60 2.15 74.46
N THR A 326 9.87 2.61 73.45
CA THR A 326 8.51 3.11 73.64
C THR A 326 7.59 1.99 74.13
N ILE A 327 7.68 0.80 73.53
CA ILE A 327 6.89 -0.38 73.92
C ILE A 327 7.20 -0.77 75.37
N ALA A 328 8.48 -0.79 75.75
CA ALA A 328 8.90 -1.09 77.12
C ALA A 328 8.32 -0.10 78.16
N ALA A 329 8.09 1.15 77.77
CA ALA A 329 7.53 2.20 78.63
C ALA A 329 5.98 2.22 78.69
N LEU A 330 5.29 1.45 77.82
CA LEU A 330 3.82 1.45 77.77
C LEU A 330 3.19 0.70 78.96
N PRO A 331 2.03 1.18 79.47
CA PRO A 331 1.24 0.45 80.46
C PRO A 331 0.82 -0.95 79.99
N ASP A 332 0.77 -1.92 80.91
CA ASP A 332 0.40 -3.32 80.60
C ASP A 332 -1.00 -3.44 79.99
N ALA A 333 -1.94 -2.59 80.40
CA ALA A 333 -3.32 -2.61 79.90
C ALA A 333 -3.39 -2.27 78.40
N ASP A 334 -2.66 -1.23 77.98
CA ASP A 334 -2.63 -0.76 76.60
C ASP A 334 -1.91 -1.78 75.71
N ARG A 335 -0.80 -2.36 76.21
CA ARG A 335 -0.07 -3.43 75.50
C ARG A 335 -0.99 -4.62 75.18
N LYS A 336 -1.75 -5.11 76.17
CA LYS A 336 -2.67 -6.24 75.95
C LYS A 336 -3.74 -5.96 74.90
N GLN A 337 -4.25 -4.73 74.82
CA GLN A 337 -5.24 -4.35 73.80
C GLN A 337 -4.66 -4.37 72.38
N ILE A 338 -3.43 -3.87 72.23
CA ILE A 338 -2.71 -3.84 70.95
C ILE A 338 -2.42 -5.26 70.48
N GLU A 339 -1.88 -6.09 71.36
CA GLU A 339 -1.56 -7.50 71.10
C GLU A 339 -2.80 -8.29 70.70
N ALA A 340 -3.90 -8.14 71.44
CA ALA A 340 -5.16 -8.81 71.15
C ALA A 340 -5.72 -8.38 69.78
N THR A 341 -5.65 -7.09 69.46
CA THR A 341 -6.17 -6.56 68.18
C THR A 341 -5.31 -7.01 67.00
N ALA A 342 -3.98 -6.99 67.15
CA ALA A 342 -3.07 -7.48 66.12
C ALA A 342 -3.29 -8.96 65.82
N ALA A 343 -3.43 -9.78 66.86
CA ALA A 343 -3.70 -11.21 66.74
C ALA A 343 -5.07 -11.50 66.10
N ASP A 344 -6.13 -10.80 66.52
CA ASP A 344 -7.49 -10.93 65.98
C ASP A 344 -7.55 -10.62 64.47
N ARG A 345 -6.85 -9.57 64.04
CA ARG A 345 -6.89 -9.11 62.64
C ARG A 345 -5.81 -9.71 61.75
N GLY A 346 -4.81 -10.36 62.34
CA GLY A 346 -3.69 -10.97 61.62
C GLY A 346 -2.76 -9.93 61.01
N VAL A 347 -2.47 -8.84 61.73
CA VAL A 347 -1.56 -7.77 61.32
C VAL A 347 -0.33 -7.72 62.23
N PRO A 348 0.84 -7.21 61.77
CA PRO A 348 2.03 -7.09 62.60
C PRO A 348 1.79 -6.19 63.82
N MET A 349 2.10 -6.70 65.02
CA MET A 349 2.01 -5.92 66.27
C MET A 349 2.89 -4.66 66.22
N ASP A 350 4.07 -4.79 65.61
CA ASP A 350 5.08 -3.74 65.44
C ASP A 350 4.48 -2.48 64.79
N ALA A 351 3.63 -2.66 63.78
CA ALA A 351 3.01 -1.56 63.05
C ALA A 351 1.94 -0.83 63.89
N LEU A 352 1.18 -1.57 64.73
CA LEU A 352 0.20 -0.96 65.63
C LEU A 352 0.88 -0.20 66.78
N TYR A 353 1.97 -0.73 67.34
CA TYR A 353 2.77 -0.01 68.32
C TYR A 353 3.40 1.25 67.72
N ALA A 354 3.93 1.17 66.50
CA ALA A 354 4.51 2.31 65.82
C ALA A 354 3.48 3.41 65.53
N MET A 355 2.27 3.03 65.15
CA MET A 355 1.16 3.96 64.94
C MET A 355 0.82 4.71 66.23
N LEU A 356 0.70 4.01 67.36
CA LEU A 356 0.44 4.65 68.65
C LEU A 356 1.55 5.61 69.05
N ARG A 357 2.81 5.21 68.83
CA ARG A 357 3.96 6.09 69.04
C ARG A 357 3.86 7.36 68.19
N ALA A 358 3.49 7.22 66.92
CA ALA A 358 3.35 8.36 66.00
C ALA A 358 2.22 9.32 66.41
N MET A 359 1.12 8.80 66.97
CA MET A 359 0.01 9.64 67.48
C MET A 359 0.35 10.36 68.79
N GLY A 360 1.24 9.79 69.61
CA GLY A 360 1.72 10.43 70.83
C GLY A 360 0.58 10.90 71.75
N ALA A 361 0.53 12.21 72.01
CA ALA A 361 -0.45 12.84 72.91
C ALA A 361 -1.91 12.75 72.41
N GLU A 362 -2.14 12.42 71.14
CA GLU A 362 -3.47 12.27 70.53
C GLU A 362 -4.07 10.87 70.75
N THR A 363 -3.34 9.97 71.39
CA THR A 363 -3.83 8.61 71.70
C THR A 363 -5.02 8.68 72.68
N PRO A 364 -6.18 8.08 72.35
CA PRO A 364 -7.35 8.08 73.23
C PRO A 364 -7.00 7.47 74.60
N ARG A 365 -7.39 8.16 75.67
CA ARG A 365 -7.21 7.68 77.05
C ARG A 365 -8.34 6.76 77.50
N ASP A 366 -9.50 6.82 76.84
CA ASP A 366 -10.62 5.92 77.09
C ASP A 366 -10.34 4.54 76.45
N PRO A 367 -10.36 3.44 77.23
CA PRO A 367 -10.08 2.10 76.71
C PRO A 367 -10.99 1.66 75.55
N ALA A 368 -12.26 2.08 75.53
CA ALA A 368 -13.19 1.69 74.47
C ALA A 368 -12.94 2.47 73.16
N GLU A 369 -12.60 3.76 73.26
CA GLU A 369 -12.16 4.57 72.12
C GLU A 369 -10.83 4.07 71.54
N LEU A 370 -9.89 3.66 72.40
CA LEU A 370 -8.60 3.09 71.99
C LEU A 370 -8.80 1.75 71.26
N GLU A 371 -9.63 0.85 71.78
CA GLU A 371 -9.95 -0.43 71.15
C GLU A 371 -10.59 -0.25 69.76
N LYS A 372 -11.52 0.70 69.63
CA LYS A 372 -12.14 1.03 68.34
C LYS A 372 -11.09 1.55 67.35
N LEU A 373 -10.26 2.49 67.77
CA LEU A 373 -9.19 3.05 66.94
C LEU A 373 -8.23 1.95 66.47
N LEU A 374 -7.78 1.07 67.38
CA LEU A 374 -6.87 -0.02 67.06
C LEU A 374 -7.48 -0.99 66.02
N ARG A 375 -8.76 -1.33 66.16
CA ARG A 375 -9.46 -2.18 65.17
C ARG A 375 -9.57 -1.52 63.81
N ASP A 376 -10.02 -0.27 63.76
CA ASP A 376 -10.19 0.47 62.51
C ASP A 376 -8.85 0.61 61.76
N GLN A 377 -7.77 0.87 62.49
CA GLN A 377 -6.44 1.00 61.91
C GLN A 377 -5.83 -0.35 61.54
N ALA A 378 -6.08 -1.42 62.30
CA ALA A 378 -5.66 -2.77 61.95
C ALA A 378 -6.35 -3.25 60.65
N ASP A 379 -7.64 -2.97 60.46
CA ASP A 379 -8.34 -3.26 59.21
C ASP A 379 -7.77 -2.48 58.03
N ARG A 380 -7.49 -1.20 58.25
CA ARG A 380 -6.86 -0.35 57.23
C ARG A 380 -5.48 -0.86 56.85
N LEU A 381 -4.65 -1.23 57.84
CA LEU A 381 -3.34 -1.80 57.63
C LEU A 381 -3.42 -3.13 56.85
N LYS A 382 -4.36 -4.00 57.21
CA LYS A 382 -4.64 -5.25 56.50
C LYS A 382 -5.01 -5.02 55.04
N GLY A 383 -5.87 -4.03 54.77
CA GLY A 383 -6.22 -3.61 53.41
C GLY A 383 -5.00 -3.14 52.61
N ILE A 384 -4.19 -2.24 53.18
CA ILE A 384 -2.97 -1.72 52.56
C ILE A 384 -1.98 -2.85 52.23
N MET A 385 -1.80 -3.81 53.14
CA MET A 385 -0.91 -4.96 52.93
C MET A 385 -1.41 -5.88 51.81
N ALA A 386 -2.73 -6.11 51.72
CA ALA A 386 -3.33 -6.98 50.70
C ALA A 386 -3.19 -6.40 49.28
N GLU A 387 -3.56 -5.12 49.09
CA GLU A 387 -3.44 -4.44 47.78
C GLU A 387 -1.99 -4.39 47.28
N ARG A 388 -1.03 -4.23 48.21
CA ARG A 388 0.39 -4.11 47.88
C ARG A 388 0.99 -5.39 47.30
N SER A 389 0.54 -6.56 47.77
CA SER A 389 1.01 -7.87 47.27
C SER A 389 0.71 -8.09 45.78
N ALA A 390 -0.21 -7.32 45.19
CA ALA A 390 -0.59 -7.40 43.79
C ALA A 390 0.26 -6.53 42.84
N LEU A 391 1.01 -5.55 43.36
CA LEU A 391 1.78 -4.60 42.54
C LEU A 391 3.18 -5.16 42.23
N LYS A 392 3.50 -5.33 40.94
CA LYS A 392 4.83 -5.77 40.47
C LYS A 392 5.47 -4.71 39.59
N SER A 393 6.63 -4.19 40.00
CA SER A 393 7.50 -3.33 39.19
C SER A 393 8.65 -4.14 38.60
N GLN A 394 9.15 -3.73 37.43
CA GLN A 394 10.34 -4.31 36.80
C GLN A 394 11.62 -3.47 37.01
N ASP A 395 11.50 -2.24 37.54
CA ASP A 395 12.68 -1.41 37.86
C ASP A 395 13.36 -1.95 39.14
N PRO A 396 14.64 -2.35 39.07
CA PRO A 396 15.33 -2.98 40.21
C PRO A 396 15.40 -2.09 41.45
N GLU A 397 15.47 -0.76 41.27
CA GLU A 397 15.57 0.18 42.39
C GLU A 397 14.20 0.42 43.03
N ILE A 398 13.12 0.49 42.25
CA ILE A 398 11.75 0.51 42.80
C ILE A 398 11.47 -0.78 43.57
N VAL A 399 11.93 -1.94 43.08
CA VAL A 399 11.83 -3.22 43.78
C VAL A 399 12.61 -3.18 45.09
N ARG A 400 13.87 -2.72 45.07
CA ARG A 400 14.72 -2.57 46.27
C ARG A 400 14.08 -1.65 47.32
N LEU A 401 13.69 -0.43 46.93
CA LEU A 401 13.06 0.56 47.81
C LEU A 401 11.72 0.08 48.35
N SER A 402 10.93 -0.63 47.54
CA SER A 402 9.68 -1.24 48.00
C SER A 402 9.93 -2.32 49.04
N ALA A 403 10.89 -3.22 48.81
CA ALA A 403 11.24 -4.27 49.77
C ALA A 403 11.75 -3.68 51.10
N LEU A 404 12.57 -2.63 51.05
CA LEU A 404 13.04 -1.92 52.24
C LEU A 404 11.90 -1.21 52.97
N ALA A 405 10.97 -0.59 52.24
CA ALA A 405 9.78 -0.01 52.85
C ALA A 405 8.90 -1.09 53.50
N ASP A 406 8.70 -2.25 52.86
CA ASP A 406 8.00 -3.40 53.48
C ASP A 406 8.68 -3.84 54.77
N LYS A 407 10.01 -3.97 54.76
CA LYS A 407 10.81 -4.27 55.95
C LYS A 407 10.60 -3.23 57.04
N ALA A 408 10.74 -1.94 56.71
CA ALA A 408 10.52 -0.82 57.64
C ALA A 408 9.15 -0.88 58.30
N LEU A 409 8.09 -1.12 57.52
CA LEU A 409 6.72 -1.26 58.04
C LEU A 409 6.60 -2.47 58.98
N SER A 410 7.17 -3.62 58.61
CA SER A 410 7.15 -4.84 59.45
C SER A 410 7.93 -4.69 60.76
N GLU A 411 8.87 -3.75 60.82
CA GLU A 411 9.65 -3.45 62.01
C GLU A 411 9.09 -2.23 62.78
N GLY A 412 7.99 -1.63 62.32
CA GLY A 412 7.38 -0.46 62.93
C GLY A 412 8.20 0.84 62.77
N ALA A 413 9.07 0.90 61.76
CA ALA A 413 9.78 2.10 61.35
C ALA A 413 8.97 2.87 60.30
N LEU A 414 7.98 3.65 60.74
CA LEU A 414 7.01 4.34 59.88
C LEU A 414 7.62 5.54 59.15
N ASP A 415 8.52 6.30 59.78
CA ASP A 415 9.17 7.45 59.13
C ASP A 415 10.15 6.98 58.05
N ALA A 416 10.92 5.92 58.34
CA ALA A 416 11.76 5.26 57.34
C ALA A 416 10.91 4.69 56.20
N ASN A 417 9.78 4.04 56.50
CA ASN A 417 8.84 3.53 55.49
C ASN A 417 8.38 4.64 54.53
N LEU A 418 7.92 5.77 55.06
CA LEU A 418 7.42 6.89 54.26
C LEU A 418 8.52 7.48 53.37
N ARG A 419 9.73 7.69 53.90
CA ARG A 419 10.86 8.20 53.12
C ARG A 419 11.24 7.27 51.97
N LEU A 420 11.30 5.96 52.22
CA LEU A 420 11.60 4.95 51.19
C LEU A 420 10.52 4.90 50.11
N ARG A 421 9.25 5.09 50.49
CA ARG A 421 8.14 5.18 49.53
C ARG A 421 8.19 6.44 48.68
N GLU A 422 8.48 7.60 49.27
CA GLU A 422 8.66 8.82 48.51
C GLU A 422 9.88 8.73 47.57
N ALA A 423 10.96 8.06 47.99
CA ALA A 423 12.08 7.75 47.10
C ALA A 423 11.67 6.83 45.93
N ALA A 424 10.87 5.78 46.18
CA ALA A 424 10.35 4.91 45.12
C ALA A 424 9.43 5.67 44.15
N LYS A 425 8.58 6.56 44.67
CA LYS A 425 7.74 7.45 43.86
C LYS A 425 8.57 8.42 43.03
N ALA A 426 9.58 9.06 43.62
CA ALA A 426 10.50 9.93 42.89
C ALA A 426 11.25 9.18 41.78
N ARG A 427 11.68 7.93 42.05
CA ARG A 427 12.29 7.05 41.05
C ARG A 427 11.31 6.74 39.91
N PHE A 428 10.07 6.38 40.23
CA PHE A 428 9.04 6.12 39.23
C PHE A 428 8.79 7.37 38.36
N THR A 429 8.60 8.54 38.97
CA THR A 429 8.42 9.80 38.24
C THR A 429 9.61 10.11 37.32
N ALA A 430 10.85 9.88 37.78
CA ALA A 430 12.04 10.07 36.96
C ALA A 430 12.11 9.08 35.77
N VAL A 431 11.74 7.81 36.00
CA VAL A 431 11.70 6.79 34.93
C VAL A 431 10.58 7.08 33.93
N SER A 432 9.39 7.46 34.40
CA SER A 432 8.27 7.86 33.54
C SER A 432 8.63 9.05 32.67
N ALA A 433 9.26 10.09 33.23
CA ALA A 433 9.72 11.23 32.43
C ALA A 433 10.73 10.81 31.33
N SER A 434 11.58 9.83 31.61
CA SER A 434 12.50 9.26 30.61
C SER A 434 11.78 8.41 29.55
N LEU A 435 10.71 7.71 29.91
CA LEU A 435 9.89 6.92 28.99
C LEU A 435 9.11 7.84 28.06
N ASP A 436 8.46 8.86 28.60
CA ASP A 436 7.74 9.88 27.82
C ASP A 436 8.69 10.59 26.85
N ALA A 437 9.91 10.94 27.31
CA ALA A 437 10.94 11.51 26.45
C ALA A 437 11.44 10.52 25.37
N ALA A 438 11.53 9.23 25.68
CA ALA A 438 11.91 8.20 24.72
C ALA A 438 10.82 7.95 23.67
N GLU A 439 9.54 7.97 24.07
CA GLU A 439 8.40 7.87 23.17
C GLU A 439 8.32 9.08 22.24
N ALA A 440 8.45 10.30 22.78
CA ALA A 440 8.51 11.52 21.97
C ALA A 440 9.69 11.51 20.99
N ASN A 441 10.84 10.96 21.38
CA ASN A 441 12.00 10.80 20.48
C ASN A 441 11.72 9.75 19.39
N LEU A 442 11.08 8.64 19.74
CA LEU A 442 10.69 7.60 18.79
C LEU A 442 9.69 8.15 17.77
N GLU A 443 8.67 8.87 18.22
CA GLU A 443 7.71 9.58 17.37
C GLU A 443 8.46 10.53 16.41
N ALA A 444 9.31 11.40 16.93
CA ALA A 444 10.07 12.35 16.11
C ALA A 444 10.91 11.65 15.03
N ARG A 445 11.60 10.55 15.37
CA ARG A 445 12.39 9.76 14.41
C ARG A 445 11.54 9.05 13.37
N ARG A 446 10.35 8.58 13.74
CA ARG A 446 9.41 7.96 12.81
C ARG A 446 8.85 8.99 11.84
N LEU A 447 8.49 10.18 12.32
CA LEU A 447 8.08 11.29 11.47
C LEU A 447 9.22 11.75 10.54
N GLU A 448 10.45 11.84 11.03
CA GLU A 448 11.64 12.13 10.21
C GLU A 448 11.85 11.06 9.13
N GLY A 449 11.78 9.77 9.48
CA GLY A 449 11.86 8.67 8.52
C GLY A 449 10.76 8.74 7.45
N GLY A 450 9.53 9.03 7.87
CA GLY A 450 8.41 9.26 6.95
C GLY A 450 8.69 10.40 5.97
N ALA A 451 9.21 11.52 6.46
CA ALA A 451 9.58 12.66 5.63
C ALA A 451 10.72 12.35 4.63
N ILE A 452 11.71 11.55 5.02
CA ILE A 452 12.80 11.11 4.12
C ILE A 452 12.26 10.27 2.96
N PHE A 453 11.39 9.29 3.26
CA PHE A 453 10.75 8.48 2.21
C PHE A 453 9.86 9.34 1.32
N ALA A 454 9.03 10.22 1.89
CA ALA A 454 8.18 11.12 1.11
C ALA A 454 8.98 12.08 0.22
N SER A 455 10.08 12.66 0.71
CA SER A 455 10.95 13.51 -0.11
C SER A 455 11.63 12.76 -1.25
N THR A 456 11.94 11.47 -1.04
CA THR A 456 12.47 10.60 -2.10
C THR A 456 11.39 10.28 -3.13
N ALA A 457 10.16 10.03 -2.68
CA ALA A 457 9.01 9.86 -3.55
C ALA A 457 8.75 11.11 -4.40
N ASP A 458 8.74 12.31 -3.79
CA ASP A 458 8.58 13.60 -4.49
C ASP A 458 9.65 13.77 -5.59
N ALA A 459 10.91 13.40 -5.30
CA ALA A 459 12.00 13.47 -6.28
C ALA A 459 11.82 12.46 -7.44
N ASN A 460 11.32 11.26 -7.15
CA ASN A 460 10.98 10.26 -8.16
C ASN A 460 9.80 10.73 -9.04
N GLU A 461 8.76 11.33 -8.47
CA GLU A 461 7.65 11.91 -9.23
C GLU A 461 8.11 13.02 -10.18
N LEU A 462 8.98 13.93 -9.72
CA LEU A 462 9.56 14.99 -10.56
C LEU A 462 10.32 14.46 -11.77
N LYS A 463 10.92 13.27 -11.65
CA LYS A 463 11.60 12.57 -12.75
C LYS A 463 10.64 11.80 -13.66
N GLY A 464 9.38 11.62 -13.26
CA GLY A 464 8.39 10.79 -13.96
C GLY A 464 8.51 9.29 -13.62
N ASP A 465 9.22 8.93 -12.56
CA ASP A 465 9.41 7.57 -12.06
C ASP A 465 8.36 7.23 -10.98
N TYR A 466 7.09 7.17 -11.39
CA TYR A 466 5.95 7.11 -10.48
C TYR A 466 5.81 5.81 -9.66
N LEU A 467 6.24 4.65 -10.19
CA LEU A 467 6.09 3.38 -9.48
C LEU A 467 7.04 3.28 -8.25
N PRO A 468 8.33 3.64 -8.36
CA PRO A 468 9.18 3.85 -7.18
C PRO A 468 8.62 4.89 -6.20
N ALA A 469 8.08 6.01 -6.69
CA ALA A 469 7.47 7.03 -5.84
C ALA A 469 6.32 6.48 -5.00
N ALA A 470 5.41 5.69 -5.62
CA ALA A 470 4.34 5.01 -4.90
C ALA A 470 4.89 4.07 -3.80
N GLY A 471 5.96 3.33 -4.09
CA GLY A 471 6.61 2.46 -3.11
C GLY A 471 7.22 3.21 -1.92
N ASP A 472 7.79 4.39 -2.16
CA ASP A 472 8.36 5.22 -1.09
C ASP A 472 7.26 5.94 -0.28
N TYR A 473 6.17 6.41 -0.90
CA TYR A 473 5.01 6.90 -0.14
C TYR A 473 4.36 5.82 0.73
N ALA A 474 4.33 4.56 0.27
CA ALA A 474 3.85 3.44 1.08
C ALA A 474 4.72 3.27 2.35
N LYS A 475 6.05 3.31 2.22
CA LYS A 475 6.96 3.27 3.37
C LYS A 475 6.83 4.50 4.27
N ALA A 476 6.60 5.67 3.68
CA ALA A 476 6.34 6.89 4.44
C ALA A 476 5.09 6.74 5.31
N PHE A 477 4.01 6.18 4.74
CA PHE A 477 2.79 5.83 5.47
C PHE A 477 3.06 4.87 6.64
N GLU A 478 3.80 3.77 6.41
CA GLU A 478 4.15 2.81 7.47
C GLU A 478 4.90 3.45 8.64
N GLN A 479 5.69 4.50 8.39
CA GLN A 479 6.39 5.18 9.48
C GLN A 479 5.45 6.00 10.36
N VAL A 480 4.38 6.57 9.78
CA VAL A 480 3.58 7.62 10.43
C VAL A 480 2.17 7.16 10.83
N GLU A 481 1.67 6.02 10.33
CA GLU A 481 0.27 5.57 10.53
C GLU A 481 -0.19 5.52 11.99
N ARG A 482 0.71 5.19 12.92
CA ARG A 482 0.43 5.16 14.37
C ARG A 482 0.49 6.54 15.02
N TRP A 483 1.29 7.44 14.48
CA TRP A 483 1.75 8.66 15.15
C TRP A 483 1.03 9.91 14.65
N ASP A 484 0.79 10.03 13.33
CA ASP A 484 0.10 11.16 12.72
C ASP A 484 -0.87 10.68 11.63
N LYS A 485 -2.16 10.61 11.98
CA LYS A 485 -3.23 10.16 11.06
C LYS A 485 -3.40 11.06 9.85
N ARG A 486 -3.17 12.37 9.99
CA ARG A 486 -3.33 13.32 8.89
C ARG A 486 -2.20 13.16 7.88
N LEU A 487 -0.98 12.99 8.36
CA LEU A 487 0.18 12.70 7.53
C LEU A 487 0.06 11.32 6.88
N ALA A 488 -0.45 10.32 7.61
CA ALA A 488 -0.75 9.00 7.08
C ALA A 488 -1.74 9.06 5.91
N LEU A 489 -2.88 9.76 6.07
CA LEU A 489 -3.82 9.97 4.97
C LEU A 489 -3.15 10.67 3.78
N ARG A 490 -2.35 11.72 4.02
CA ARG A 490 -1.64 12.44 2.95
C ARG A 490 -0.71 11.52 2.16
N TYR A 491 0.10 10.70 2.82
CA TYR A 491 1.00 9.77 2.14
C TYR A 491 0.25 8.65 1.42
N LYS A 492 -0.88 8.18 1.98
CA LYS A 492 -1.73 7.19 1.30
C LYS A 492 -2.38 7.75 0.03
N LEU A 493 -2.85 9.00 0.07
CA LEU A 493 -3.37 9.70 -1.10
C LEU A 493 -2.27 9.93 -2.16
N ALA A 494 -1.06 10.31 -1.73
CA ALA A 494 0.07 10.49 -2.63
C ALA A 494 0.52 9.16 -3.28
N GLN A 495 0.54 8.06 -2.52
CA GLN A 495 0.76 6.71 -3.07
C GLN A 495 -0.25 6.39 -4.18
N GLY A 496 -1.54 6.60 -3.91
CA GLY A 496 -2.60 6.36 -4.89
C GLY A 496 -2.46 7.24 -6.14
N ALA A 497 -2.15 8.52 -5.98
CA ALA A 497 -1.93 9.46 -7.08
C ALA A 497 -0.72 9.06 -7.95
N ALA A 498 0.40 8.65 -7.34
CA ALA A 498 1.58 8.15 -8.03
C ALA A 498 1.25 6.90 -8.88
N LEU A 499 0.51 5.94 -8.32
CA LEU A 499 0.05 4.76 -9.05
C LEU A 499 -0.86 5.12 -10.22
N MET A 500 -1.78 6.07 -10.02
CA MET A 500 -2.65 6.61 -11.08
C MET A 500 -1.82 7.21 -12.22
N ASN A 501 -0.87 8.09 -11.90
CA ASN A 501 0.03 8.70 -12.87
C ASN A 501 0.87 7.65 -13.62
N HIS A 502 1.37 6.62 -12.92
CA HIS A 502 2.07 5.52 -13.58
C HIS A 502 1.18 4.82 -14.60
N GLY A 503 -0.04 4.47 -14.18
CA GLY A 503 -1.04 3.84 -15.04
C GLY A 503 -1.38 4.69 -16.26
N ASP A 504 -1.57 5.99 -16.08
CA ASP A 504 -1.93 6.94 -17.14
C ASP A 504 -0.79 7.15 -18.15
N TYR A 505 0.42 7.43 -17.68
CA TYR A 505 1.54 7.74 -18.57
C TYR A 505 2.20 6.51 -19.19
N ARG A 506 2.17 5.36 -18.51
CA ARG A 506 2.82 4.11 -18.97
C ARG A 506 1.86 3.08 -19.56
N GLY A 507 0.55 3.29 -19.43
CA GLY A 507 -0.45 2.32 -19.90
C GLY A 507 -0.62 1.10 -18.98
N ASP A 508 -0.17 1.17 -17.72
CA ASP A 508 -0.22 0.05 -16.78
C ASP A 508 -1.57 -0.05 -16.07
N ASN A 509 -2.39 -1.03 -16.45
CA ASN A 509 -3.70 -1.26 -15.85
C ASN A 509 -3.62 -1.88 -14.44
N ALA A 510 -2.54 -2.60 -14.10
CA ALA A 510 -2.36 -3.14 -12.76
C ALA A 510 -2.10 -2.02 -11.76
N ALA A 511 -1.27 -1.04 -12.13
CA ALA A 511 -1.04 0.14 -11.31
C ALA A 511 -2.34 0.93 -11.06
N LEU A 512 -3.23 1.06 -12.05
CA LEU A 512 -4.55 1.69 -11.84
C LEU A 512 -5.44 0.88 -10.89
N ALA A 513 -5.40 -0.45 -10.96
CA ALA A 513 -6.12 -1.31 -10.03
C ALA A 513 -5.59 -1.19 -8.60
N ASP A 514 -4.27 -1.11 -8.43
CA ASP A 514 -3.64 -0.88 -7.12
C ASP A 514 -3.98 0.53 -6.59
N ALA A 515 -4.05 1.55 -7.45
CA ALA A 515 -4.49 2.89 -7.06
C ALA A 515 -5.90 2.86 -6.47
N ILE A 516 -6.85 2.16 -7.12
CA ILE A 516 -8.22 1.96 -6.63
C ILE A 516 -8.21 1.31 -5.25
N ALA A 517 -7.41 0.26 -5.04
CA ALA A 517 -7.31 -0.41 -3.73
C ALA A 517 -6.75 0.52 -2.64
N VAL A 518 -5.67 1.26 -2.95
CA VAL A 518 -5.06 2.24 -2.04
C VAL A 518 -6.05 3.36 -1.67
N MET A 519 -6.85 3.85 -2.62
CA MET A 519 -7.87 4.86 -2.36
C MET A 519 -9.04 4.31 -1.53
N GLN A 520 -9.41 3.04 -1.70
CA GLN A 520 -10.39 2.38 -0.83
C GLN A 520 -9.88 2.24 0.61
N GLU A 521 -8.60 1.92 0.80
CA GLU A 521 -7.96 1.91 2.12
C GLU A 521 -7.91 3.32 2.74
N ALA A 522 -7.59 4.34 1.94
CA ALA A 522 -7.56 5.73 2.39
C ALA A 522 -8.92 6.23 2.91
N LEU A 523 -10.04 5.74 2.37
CA LEU A 523 -11.38 6.07 2.87
C LEU A 523 -11.60 5.65 4.33
N ALA A 524 -10.92 4.60 4.80
CA ALA A 524 -10.99 4.19 6.22
C ALA A 524 -10.28 5.20 7.15
N LEU A 525 -9.31 5.96 6.63
CA LEU A 525 -8.61 7.02 7.35
C LEU A 525 -9.36 8.36 7.32
N ALA A 526 -10.33 8.51 6.41
CA ALA A 526 -11.17 9.69 6.25
C ALA A 526 -12.68 9.32 6.31
N PRO A 527 -13.24 9.02 7.50
CA PRO A 527 -14.65 8.65 7.61
C PRO A 527 -15.58 9.81 7.26
N ARG A 528 -16.62 9.56 6.46
CA ARG A 528 -17.58 10.58 5.96
C ARG A 528 -18.19 11.44 7.07
N ASP A 529 -18.51 10.84 8.22
CA ASP A 529 -19.21 11.53 9.31
C ASP A 529 -18.30 12.45 10.13
N THR A 530 -17.01 12.14 10.22
CA THR A 530 -16.05 12.88 11.08
C THR A 530 -15.07 13.74 10.30
N ALA A 531 -14.84 13.43 9.02
CA ALA A 531 -13.92 14.14 8.13
C ALA A 531 -14.52 14.24 6.72
N PRO A 532 -15.66 14.94 6.54
CA PRO A 532 -16.40 14.97 5.27
C PRO A 532 -15.58 15.51 4.08
N ASP A 533 -14.72 16.51 4.30
CA ASP A 533 -13.89 17.11 3.25
C ASP A 533 -12.76 16.16 2.79
N ASP A 534 -12.09 15.50 3.75
CA ASP A 534 -11.07 14.49 3.47
C ASP A 534 -11.69 13.26 2.79
N TRP A 535 -12.90 12.86 3.21
CA TRP A 535 -13.67 11.80 2.58
C TRP A 535 -14.02 12.18 1.13
N ALA A 536 -14.53 13.39 0.90
CA ALA A 536 -14.90 13.89 -0.42
C ALA A 536 -13.69 13.92 -1.36
N THR A 537 -12.54 14.40 -0.89
CA THR A 537 -11.26 14.40 -1.64
C THR A 537 -10.83 12.98 -1.99
N THR A 538 -10.85 12.06 -1.02
CA THR A 538 -10.45 10.67 -1.22
C THR A 538 -11.39 9.94 -2.19
N GLN A 539 -12.70 10.16 -2.04
CA GLN A 539 -13.74 9.59 -2.89
C GLN A 539 -13.65 10.12 -4.33
N ASN A 540 -13.33 11.41 -4.52
CA ASN A 540 -13.08 11.98 -5.84
C ASN A 540 -11.84 11.36 -6.52
N ASN A 541 -10.76 11.14 -5.75
CA ASN A 541 -9.57 10.47 -6.28
C ASN A 541 -9.84 9.00 -6.64
N LEU A 542 -10.61 8.28 -5.83
CA LEU A 542 -11.09 6.94 -6.15
C LEU A 542 -11.91 6.93 -7.46
N ALA A 543 -12.82 7.89 -7.62
CA ALA A 543 -13.63 8.03 -8.82
C ALA A 543 -12.76 8.30 -10.07
N ASN A 544 -11.72 9.13 -9.95
CA ASN A 544 -10.76 9.37 -11.03
C ASN A 544 -9.96 8.11 -11.40
N ALA A 545 -9.54 7.30 -10.43
CA ALA A 545 -8.86 6.03 -10.72
C ALA A 545 -9.80 5.01 -11.40
N LEU A 546 -11.06 4.96 -10.96
CA LEU A 546 -12.11 4.16 -11.60
C LEU A 546 -12.39 4.63 -13.04
N LEU A 547 -12.39 5.94 -13.29
CA LEU A 547 -12.50 6.51 -14.63
C LEU A 547 -11.32 6.10 -15.51
N ALA A 548 -10.09 6.29 -15.05
CA ALA A 548 -8.87 5.98 -15.80
C ALA A 548 -8.82 4.50 -16.23
N LEU A 549 -9.14 3.58 -15.31
CA LEU A 549 -9.20 2.16 -15.64
C LEU A 549 -10.44 1.82 -16.47
N GLY A 550 -11.60 2.40 -16.14
CA GLY A 550 -12.86 2.19 -16.85
C GLY A 550 -12.84 2.60 -18.32
N GLN A 551 -12.08 3.64 -18.67
CA GLN A 551 -11.85 4.03 -20.07
C GLN A 551 -11.13 2.93 -20.88
N ARG A 552 -10.37 2.07 -20.20
CA ARG A 552 -9.57 0.98 -20.80
C ARG A 552 -10.25 -0.38 -20.73
N ASP A 553 -11.32 -0.50 -19.94
CA ASP A 553 -12.14 -1.70 -19.86
C ASP A 553 -13.02 -1.88 -21.09
N THR A 554 -13.44 -3.13 -21.32
CA THR A 554 -14.45 -3.47 -22.31
C THR A 554 -15.88 -3.30 -21.78
N ASP A 555 -16.08 -3.29 -20.46
CA ASP A 555 -17.39 -3.11 -19.81
C ASP A 555 -17.54 -1.70 -19.21
N THR A 556 -18.78 -1.31 -18.91
CA THR A 556 -19.10 0.02 -18.39
C THR A 556 -19.17 0.08 -16.86
N ARG A 557 -18.92 -1.04 -16.15
CA ARG A 557 -19.18 -1.15 -14.70
C ARG A 557 -18.35 -0.16 -13.89
N ARG A 558 -17.06 -0.04 -14.18
CA ARG A 558 -16.18 0.90 -13.47
C ARG A 558 -16.55 2.36 -13.76
N LEU A 559 -16.95 2.68 -15.00
CA LEU A 559 -17.45 4.01 -15.35
C LEU A 559 -18.75 4.33 -14.59
N THR A 560 -19.68 3.39 -14.48
CA THR A 560 -20.89 3.57 -13.65
C THR A 560 -20.54 3.76 -12.16
N GLN A 561 -19.55 3.04 -11.64
CA GLN A 561 -19.06 3.22 -10.27
C GLN A 561 -18.42 4.60 -10.06
N ALA A 562 -17.63 5.09 -11.02
CA ALA A 562 -17.05 6.43 -11.00
C ALA A 562 -18.14 7.53 -11.01
N VAL A 563 -19.18 7.39 -11.85
CA VAL A 563 -20.34 8.31 -11.85
C VAL A 563 -21.01 8.34 -10.48
N ALA A 564 -21.27 7.18 -9.89
CA ALA A 564 -21.87 7.10 -8.55
C ALA A 564 -20.99 7.74 -7.47
N ALA A 565 -19.67 7.53 -7.54
CA ALA A 565 -18.71 8.10 -6.61
C ALA A 565 -18.64 9.64 -6.73
N HIS A 566 -18.56 10.20 -7.94
CA HIS A 566 -18.59 11.66 -8.12
C HIS A 566 -19.92 12.28 -7.67
N ARG A 567 -21.06 11.63 -7.95
CA ARG A 567 -22.37 12.09 -7.44
C ARG A 567 -22.40 12.12 -5.91
N ALA A 568 -21.84 11.11 -5.24
CA ALA A 568 -21.75 11.06 -3.79
C ALA A 568 -20.85 12.18 -3.21
N VAL A 569 -19.79 12.57 -3.92
CA VAL A 569 -18.97 13.74 -3.54
C VAL A 569 -19.79 15.04 -3.62
N LEU A 570 -20.62 15.20 -4.66
CA LEU A 570 -21.47 16.39 -4.85
C LEU A 570 -22.59 16.53 -3.79
N GLU A 571 -22.91 15.47 -3.05
CA GLU A 571 -23.81 15.55 -1.88
C GLU A 571 -23.14 16.22 -0.67
N VAL A 572 -21.81 16.16 -0.58
CA VAL A 572 -21.01 16.69 0.53
C VAL A 572 -20.43 18.05 0.16
N SER A 573 -19.68 18.12 -0.95
CA SER A 573 -19.09 19.35 -1.47
C SER A 573 -20.11 20.08 -2.33
N THR A 574 -20.97 20.90 -1.73
CA THR A 574 -22.03 21.62 -2.46
C THR A 574 -21.54 22.94 -3.08
N ARG A 575 -22.25 23.43 -4.11
CA ARG A 575 -21.94 24.68 -4.81
C ARG A 575 -21.84 25.89 -3.86
N GLU A 576 -22.64 25.91 -2.80
CA GLU A 576 -22.69 27.01 -1.82
C GLU A 576 -21.48 27.01 -0.88
N HIS A 577 -21.05 25.84 -0.41
CA HIS A 577 -19.98 25.73 0.60
C HIS A 577 -18.58 25.74 -0.02
N ALA A 578 -18.41 25.07 -1.17
CA ALA A 578 -17.11 24.90 -1.82
C ALA A 578 -17.24 25.01 -3.35
N PRO A 579 -17.51 26.21 -3.89
CA PRO A 579 -17.89 26.39 -5.31
C PRO A 579 -16.85 25.86 -6.31
N LEU A 580 -15.55 26.05 -6.04
CA LEU A 580 -14.49 25.58 -6.96
C LEU A 580 -14.24 24.06 -6.87
N GLU A 581 -14.38 23.47 -5.69
CA GLU A 581 -14.26 22.01 -5.51
C GLU A 581 -15.49 21.29 -6.08
N TRP A 582 -16.68 21.86 -5.87
CA TRP A 582 -17.92 21.43 -6.51
C TRP A 582 -17.78 21.49 -8.04
N ALA A 583 -17.26 22.60 -8.59
CA ALA A 583 -17.03 22.73 -10.02
C ALA A 583 -16.00 21.72 -10.56
N GLY A 584 -14.92 21.47 -9.81
CA GLY A 584 -13.95 20.41 -10.13
C GLY A 584 -14.60 19.04 -10.17
N THR A 585 -15.43 18.72 -9.17
CA THR A 585 -16.15 17.45 -9.09
C THR A 585 -17.20 17.32 -10.21
N GLN A 586 -17.91 18.40 -10.54
CA GLN A 586 -18.81 18.46 -11.70
C GLN A 586 -18.08 18.19 -13.01
N SER A 587 -16.87 18.75 -13.19
CA SER A 587 -16.04 18.50 -14.36
C SER A 587 -15.57 17.04 -14.46
N ASN A 588 -15.21 16.42 -13.33
CA ASN A 588 -14.81 15.01 -13.30
C ASN A 588 -16.02 14.08 -13.56
N LEU A 589 -17.18 14.39 -12.96
CA LEU A 589 -18.45 13.72 -13.26
C LEU A 589 -18.78 13.80 -14.75
N ALA A 590 -18.70 15.00 -15.32
CA ALA A 590 -18.94 15.23 -16.74
C ALA A 590 -17.98 14.43 -17.64
N SER A 591 -16.69 14.37 -17.29
CA SER A 591 -15.69 13.57 -18.01
C SER A 591 -16.00 12.07 -17.93
N THR A 592 -16.52 11.60 -16.79
CA THR A 592 -16.93 10.21 -16.60
C THR A 592 -18.20 9.87 -17.38
N LEU A 593 -19.20 10.76 -17.36
CA LEU A 593 -20.42 10.66 -18.15
C LEU A 593 -20.12 10.67 -19.65
N ALA A 594 -19.16 11.49 -20.09
CA ALA A 594 -18.72 11.53 -21.47
C ALA A 594 -18.10 10.17 -21.89
N ALA A 595 -17.18 9.63 -21.09
CA ALA A 595 -16.57 8.32 -21.33
C ALA A 595 -17.62 7.18 -21.35
N LEU A 596 -18.61 7.23 -20.47
CA LEU A 596 -19.72 6.27 -20.45
C LEU A 596 -20.60 6.44 -21.70
N GLY A 597 -20.97 7.67 -22.05
CA GLY A 597 -21.77 7.99 -23.22
C GLY A 597 -21.10 7.55 -24.52
N GLU A 598 -19.78 7.70 -24.64
CA GLU A 598 -18.99 7.21 -25.78
C GLU A 598 -19.10 5.69 -26.00
N ARG A 599 -19.33 4.91 -24.92
CA ARG A 599 -19.51 3.44 -24.98
C ARG A 599 -20.95 3.02 -25.30
N GLU A 600 -21.91 3.92 -25.14
CA GLU A 600 -23.33 3.66 -25.38
C GLU A 600 -23.78 4.15 -26.76
N SER A 601 -24.87 3.61 -27.29
CA SER A 601 -25.46 4.09 -28.56
C SER A 601 -26.31 5.35 -28.41
N GLY A 602 -26.84 5.63 -27.22
CA GLY A 602 -27.69 6.80 -26.93
C GLY A 602 -26.90 8.07 -26.63
N THR A 603 -27.53 9.25 -26.74
CA THR A 603 -26.87 10.55 -26.50
C THR A 603 -27.03 11.08 -25.07
N ALA A 604 -27.90 10.47 -24.25
CA ALA A 604 -28.31 11.01 -22.95
C ALA A 604 -27.15 11.34 -22.00
N HIS A 605 -26.18 10.44 -21.81
CA HIS A 605 -25.03 10.72 -20.93
C HIS A 605 -24.06 11.76 -21.51
N LEU A 606 -23.94 11.86 -22.85
CA LEU A 606 -23.15 12.93 -23.49
C LEU A 606 -23.81 14.30 -23.30
N GLU A 607 -25.14 14.36 -23.39
CA GLU A 607 -25.93 15.56 -23.12
C GLU A 607 -25.82 15.96 -21.63
N GLU A 608 -25.93 15.00 -20.71
CA GLU A 608 -25.74 15.22 -19.27
C GLU A 608 -24.32 15.74 -18.97
N ALA A 609 -23.29 15.16 -19.60
CA ALA A 609 -21.91 15.62 -19.48
C ALA A 609 -21.74 17.08 -19.90
N ILE A 610 -22.33 17.49 -21.04
CA ILE A 610 -22.28 18.89 -21.50
C ILE A 610 -22.94 19.83 -20.48
N VAL A 611 -24.07 19.43 -19.89
CA VAL A 611 -24.75 20.22 -18.85
C VAL A 611 -23.85 20.37 -17.62
N ALA A 612 -23.23 19.28 -17.15
CA ALA A 612 -22.35 19.30 -15.99
C ALA A 612 -21.07 20.13 -16.24
N PHE A 613 -20.45 20.05 -17.43
CA PHE A 613 -19.34 20.93 -17.79
C PHE A 613 -19.72 22.41 -17.80
N ARG A 614 -20.89 22.74 -18.37
CA ARG A 614 -21.39 24.13 -18.38
C ARG A 614 -21.64 24.64 -16.96
N ALA A 615 -22.22 23.80 -16.10
CA ALA A 615 -22.42 24.13 -14.69
C ALA A 615 -21.09 24.38 -13.96
N ALA A 616 -20.06 23.57 -14.24
CA ALA A 616 -18.72 23.80 -13.70
C ALA A 616 -18.10 25.14 -14.18
N LEU A 617 -18.32 25.52 -15.44
CA LEU A 617 -17.82 26.79 -16.02
C LEU A 617 -18.47 28.04 -15.42
N GLU A 618 -19.64 27.93 -14.78
CA GLU A 618 -20.27 29.06 -14.06
C GLU A 618 -19.46 29.47 -12.82
N GLU A 619 -18.80 28.51 -12.16
CA GLU A 619 -18.00 28.77 -10.95
C GLU A 619 -16.51 28.88 -11.26
N SER A 620 -15.97 27.96 -12.05
CA SER A 620 -14.58 27.99 -12.51
C SER A 620 -14.47 28.89 -13.74
N THR A 621 -14.52 30.22 -13.55
CA THR A 621 -14.40 31.20 -14.64
C THR A 621 -12.94 31.44 -15.06
N ARG A 622 -12.75 32.10 -16.22
CA ARG A 622 -11.42 32.49 -16.74
C ARG A 622 -10.63 33.35 -15.72
N GLU A 623 -11.31 34.20 -14.97
CA GLU A 623 -10.69 35.07 -13.96
C GLU A 623 -10.40 34.35 -12.64
N ARG A 624 -11.30 33.47 -12.21
CA ARG A 624 -11.19 32.78 -10.91
C ARG A 624 -10.21 31.61 -10.94
N ALA A 625 -10.23 30.83 -12.03
CA ALA A 625 -9.47 29.59 -12.15
C ALA A 625 -9.07 29.31 -13.60
N PRO A 626 -8.19 30.14 -14.22
CA PRO A 626 -7.91 30.11 -15.65
C PRO A 626 -7.50 28.73 -16.20
N ILE A 627 -6.62 28.02 -15.49
CA ILE A 627 -6.15 26.68 -15.90
C ILE A 627 -7.24 25.62 -15.75
N GLN A 628 -8.05 25.69 -14.69
CA GLN A 628 -9.17 24.77 -14.50
C GLN A 628 -10.26 25.03 -15.54
N TRP A 629 -10.61 26.30 -15.77
CA TRP A 629 -11.54 26.73 -16.82
C TRP A 629 -11.09 26.21 -18.19
N ALA A 630 -9.82 26.38 -18.56
CA ALA A 630 -9.28 25.86 -19.82
C ALA A 630 -9.35 24.33 -19.92
N THR A 631 -9.15 23.63 -18.79
CA THR A 631 -9.30 22.17 -18.72
C THR A 631 -10.74 21.75 -18.97
N ILE A 632 -11.70 22.44 -18.34
CA ILE A 632 -13.12 22.19 -18.53
C ILE A 632 -13.54 22.47 -19.97
N GLN A 633 -13.08 23.58 -20.56
CA GLN A 633 -13.34 23.91 -21.98
C GLN A 633 -12.81 22.84 -22.93
N ASN A 634 -11.59 22.33 -22.72
CA ASN A 634 -11.03 21.24 -23.52
C ASN A 634 -11.86 19.94 -23.41
N ASN A 635 -12.30 19.58 -22.20
CA ASN A 635 -13.06 18.35 -22.01
C ASN A 635 -14.50 18.49 -22.53
N LEU A 636 -15.11 19.67 -22.39
CA LEU A 636 -16.37 20.03 -23.02
C LEU A 636 -16.27 19.91 -24.54
N GLY A 637 -15.23 20.48 -25.15
CA GLY A 637 -14.97 20.39 -26.58
C GLY A 637 -14.89 18.94 -27.05
N SER A 638 -14.19 18.07 -26.32
CA SER A 638 -14.05 16.64 -26.67
C SER A 638 -15.41 15.93 -26.61
N THR A 639 -16.23 16.24 -25.62
CA THR A 639 -17.59 15.69 -25.48
C THR A 639 -18.53 16.20 -26.59
N LEU A 640 -18.37 17.45 -27.00
CA LEU A 640 -19.10 18.04 -28.13
C LEU A 640 -18.71 17.39 -29.46
N ILE A 641 -17.46 16.96 -29.65
CA ILE A 641 -17.07 16.12 -30.80
C ILE A 641 -17.82 14.80 -30.73
N ALA A 642 -17.76 14.09 -29.60
CA ALA A 642 -18.39 12.77 -29.46
C ALA A 642 -19.91 12.82 -29.72
N LEU A 643 -20.60 13.85 -29.24
CA LEU A 643 -22.01 14.07 -29.55
C LEU A 643 -22.22 14.49 -31.01
N GLY A 644 -21.40 15.42 -31.51
CA GLY A 644 -21.46 15.90 -32.90
C GLY A 644 -21.25 14.81 -33.93
N GLU A 645 -20.43 13.79 -33.65
CA GLU A 645 -20.23 12.61 -34.51
C GLU A 645 -21.44 11.65 -34.54
N ARG A 646 -22.38 11.78 -33.59
CA ARG A 646 -23.66 11.04 -33.59
C ARG A 646 -24.78 11.81 -34.26
N GLU A 647 -24.62 13.11 -34.42
CA GLU A 647 -25.59 14.02 -35.04
C GLU A 647 -25.18 14.37 -36.47
N ASN A 648 -26.14 14.67 -37.34
CA ASN A 648 -25.84 15.09 -38.72
C ASN A 648 -25.44 16.58 -38.85
N GLY A 649 -25.63 17.40 -37.80
CA GLY A 649 -25.39 18.85 -37.82
C GLY A 649 -23.93 19.26 -37.54
N THR A 650 -23.55 20.49 -37.90
CA THR A 650 -22.18 21.03 -37.65
C THR A 650 -22.06 21.82 -36.35
N ALA A 651 -23.18 22.29 -35.79
CA ALA A 651 -23.21 23.25 -34.68
C ALA A 651 -22.40 22.80 -33.44
N ARG A 652 -22.48 21.53 -33.05
CA ARG A 652 -21.71 20.99 -31.91
C ARG A 652 -20.20 20.95 -32.19
N LEU A 653 -19.80 20.64 -33.41
CA LEU A 653 -18.39 20.62 -33.81
C LEU A 653 -17.81 22.04 -33.89
N GLU A 654 -18.61 23.00 -34.36
CA GLU A 654 -18.27 24.43 -34.31
C GLU A 654 -18.11 24.93 -32.86
N GLU A 655 -19.03 24.55 -31.96
CA GLU A 655 -18.94 24.84 -30.53
C GLU A 655 -17.67 24.24 -29.91
N ALA A 656 -17.31 23.00 -30.28
CA ALA A 656 -16.09 22.34 -29.82
C ALA A 656 -14.84 23.12 -30.21
N ILE A 657 -14.74 23.56 -31.46
CA ILE A 657 -13.61 24.37 -31.97
C ILE A 657 -13.48 25.67 -31.16
N VAL A 658 -14.60 26.34 -30.86
CA VAL A 658 -14.60 27.56 -30.03
C VAL A 658 -14.06 27.25 -28.62
N ALA A 659 -14.54 26.18 -27.99
CA ALA A 659 -14.08 25.77 -26.66
C ALA A 659 -12.57 25.46 -26.63
N PHE A 660 -12.03 24.73 -27.61
CA PHE A 660 -10.59 24.45 -27.68
C PHE A 660 -9.75 25.69 -27.91
N ARG A 661 -10.16 26.60 -28.82
CA ARG A 661 -9.46 27.86 -29.05
C ARG A 661 -9.43 28.71 -27.78
N ALA A 662 -10.55 28.78 -27.07
CA ALA A 662 -10.66 29.47 -25.80
C ALA A 662 -9.72 28.86 -24.74
N ALA A 663 -9.63 27.54 -24.65
CA ALA A 663 -8.69 26.84 -23.76
C ALA A 663 -7.22 27.12 -24.10
N LEU A 664 -6.88 27.24 -25.39
CA LEU A 664 -5.51 27.53 -25.85
C LEU A 664 -5.04 28.94 -25.49
N GLU A 665 -5.94 29.91 -25.35
CA GLU A 665 -5.58 31.26 -24.89
C GLU A 665 -5.03 31.28 -23.46
N GLU A 666 -5.55 30.41 -22.59
CA GLU A 666 -5.11 30.28 -21.18
C GLU A 666 -3.99 29.24 -21.00
N ARG A 667 -3.71 28.44 -22.04
CA ARG A 667 -2.67 27.41 -22.06
C ARG A 667 -1.59 27.75 -23.08
N PRO A 668 -0.80 28.83 -22.90
CA PRO A 668 0.25 29.17 -23.86
C PRO A 668 1.33 28.07 -23.89
N ARG A 669 1.87 27.81 -25.09
CA ARG A 669 2.86 26.76 -25.37
C ARG A 669 4.07 26.86 -24.44
N GLU A 670 4.50 28.07 -24.11
CA GLU A 670 5.68 28.35 -23.29
C GLU A 670 5.49 28.02 -21.81
N ARG A 671 4.24 28.05 -21.31
CA ARG A 671 3.93 27.85 -19.88
C ARG A 671 3.51 26.43 -19.57
N VAL A 672 2.68 25.83 -20.44
CA VAL A 672 2.08 24.51 -20.23
C VAL A 672 2.13 23.68 -21.53
N PRO A 673 3.33 23.37 -22.06
CA PRO A 673 3.52 22.79 -23.39
C PRO A 673 2.75 21.49 -23.63
N LEU A 674 2.65 20.63 -22.61
CA LEU A 674 1.93 19.35 -22.70
C LEU A 674 0.42 19.53 -22.80
N ASP A 675 -0.15 20.44 -22.01
CA ASP A 675 -1.58 20.75 -22.04
C ASP A 675 -1.96 21.48 -23.32
N TRP A 676 -1.10 22.39 -23.77
CA TRP A 676 -1.25 23.06 -25.06
C TRP A 676 -1.27 22.03 -26.19
N SER A 677 -0.29 21.12 -26.24
CA SER A 677 -0.19 20.06 -27.27
C SER A 677 -1.44 19.16 -27.28
N ARG A 678 -1.90 18.70 -26.12
CA ARG A 678 -3.12 17.91 -26.00
C ARG A 678 -4.36 18.66 -26.48
N THR A 679 -4.46 19.96 -26.15
CA THR A 679 -5.58 20.80 -26.59
C THR A 679 -5.52 21.05 -28.11
N GLN A 680 -4.33 21.20 -28.69
CA GLN A 680 -4.11 21.29 -30.15
C GLN A 680 -4.53 20.00 -30.86
N ASN A 681 -4.16 18.83 -30.34
CA ASN A 681 -4.60 17.54 -30.88
C ASN A 681 -6.14 17.43 -30.86
N ASN A 682 -6.79 17.85 -29.79
CA ASN A 682 -8.25 17.79 -29.69
C ASN A 682 -8.95 18.83 -30.60
N LEU A 683 -8.38 20.03 -30.73
CA LEU A 683 -8.81 21.01 -31.73
C LEU A 683 -8.73 20.41 -33.14
N ALA A 684 -7.61 19.78 -33.47
CA ALA A 684 -7.40 19.13 -34.76
C ALA A 684 -8.41 18.00 -35.00
N ASN A 685 -8.77 17.21 -33.98
CA ASN A 685 -9.86 16.23 -34.09
C ASN A 685 -11.20 16.88 -34.45
N ALA A 686 -11.57 17.98 -33.79
CA ALA A 686 -12.80 18.72 -34.11
C ALA A 686 -12.79 19.29 -35.52
N LEU A 687 -11.64 19.82 -35.96
CA LEU A 687 -11.44 20.34 -37.31
C LEU A 687 -11.55 19.23 -38.37
N VAL A 688 -11.06 18.02 -38.10
CA VAL A 688 -11.25 16.87 -38.99
C VAL A 688 -12.72 16.46 -39.06
N ALA A 689 -13.39 16.31 -37.91
CA ALA A 689 -14.80 15.95 -37.84
C ALA A 689 -15.69 16.92 -38.62
N LEU A 690 -15.44 18.22 -38.48
CA LEU A 690 -16.15 19.27 -39.20
C LEU A 690 -15.76 19.29 -40.69
N GLY A 691 -14.47 19.25 -41.00
CA GLY A 691 -13.95 19.29 -42.36
C GLY A 691 -14.43 18.12 -43.23
N ARG A 692 -14.70 16.95 -42.63
CA ARG A 692 -15.34 15.81 -43.32
C ARG A 692 -16.73 16.13 -43.86
N ARG A 693 -17.46 17.05 -43.23
CA ARG A 693 -18.83 17.47 -43.58
C ARG A 693 -18.86 18.69 -44.50
N GLU A 694 -17.77 19.44 -44.56
CA GLU A 694 -17.61 20.60 -45.42
C GLU A 694 -17.01 20.23 -46.78
N PRO A 695 -17.40 20.91 -47.87
CA PRO A 695 -16.84 20.68 -49.21
C PRO A 695 -15.42 21.25 -49.37
N ASP A 696 -15.07 22.25 -48.56
CA ASP A 696 -13.78 22.91 -48.59
C ASP A 696 -12.74 22.20 -47.69
N ASN A 697 -11.46 22.36 -48.02
CA ASN A 697 -10.36 21.68 -47.35
C ASN A 697 -9.67 22.51 -46.26
N THR A 698 -10.03 23.78 -46.05
CA THR A 698 -9.35 24.71 -45.13
C THR A 698 -9.29 24.15 -43.70
N ARG A 699 -10.39 23.58 -43.19
CA ARG A 699 -10.41 22.98 -41.84
C ARG A 699 -9.51 21.76 -41.70
N LEU A 700 -9.43 20.93 -42.74
CA LEU A 700 -8.55 19.76 -42.76
C LEU A 700 -7.07 20.19 -42.80
N GLU A 701 -6.74 21.26 -43.53
CA GLU A 701 -5.39 21.83 -43.57
C GLU A 701 -4.99 22.48 -42.23
N GLU A 702 -5.94 23.17 -41.59
CA GLU A 702 -5.79 23.68 -40.22
C GLU A 702 -5.52 22.53 -39.23
N ALA A 703 -6.26 21.41 -39.35
CA ALA A 703 -6.06 20.23 -38.50
C ALA A 703 -4.67 19.62 -38.66
N VAL A 704 -4.19 19.44 -39.90
CA VAL A 704 -2.84 18.93 -40.19
C VAL A 704 -1.77 19.82 -39.54
N THR A 705 -1.95 21.14 -39.61
CA THR A 705 -1.03 22.11 -38.99
C THR A 705 -1.04 21.98 -37.47
N ALA A 706 -2.21 21.89 -36.85
CA ALA A 706 -2.36 21.73 -35.41
C ALA A 706 -1.75 20.41 -34.90
N TYR A 707 -1.94 19.28 -35.60
CA TYR A 707 -1.29 18.01 -35.25
C TYR A 707 0.23 18.09 -35.32
N ARG A 708 0.79 18.64 -36.40
CA ARG A 708 2.24 18.80 -36.55
C ARG A 708 2.83 19.62 -35.40
N ALA A 709 2.16 20.71 -35.03
CA ALA A 709 2.59 21.55 -33.93
C ALA A 709 2.48 20.84 -32.56
N ALA A 710 1.44 20.03 -32.34
CA ALA A 710 1.27 19.24 -31.12
C ALA A 710 2.36 18.15 -30.96
N ILE A 711 2.75 17.51 -32.07
CA ILE A 711 3.77 16.45 -32.12
C ILE A 711 5.17 16.96 -31.75
N GLU A 712 5.49 18.24 -32.00
CA GLU A 712 6.78 18.83 -31.62
C GLU A 712 7.02 18.83 -30.10
N GLU A 713 5.97 18.96 -29.29
CA GLU A 713 6.08 19.05 -27.83
C GLU A 713 6.11 17.68 -27.12
N GLN A 714 5.46 16.68 -27.68
CA GLN A 714 5.45 15.32 -27.13
C GLN A 714 6.24 14.39 -28.03
N THR A 715 7.53 14.24 -27.78
CA THR A 715 8.41 13.42 -28.63
C THR A 715 8.28 11.92 -28.35
N ARG A 716 8.67 11.10 -29.32
CA ARG A 716 8.67 9.63 -29.24
C ARG A 716 9.44 9.10 -28.02
N GLU A 717 10.56 9.73 -27.67
CA GLU A 717 11.45 9.28 -26.59
C GLU A 717 10.81 9.47 -25.21
N ARG A 718 10.03 10.54 -25.04
CA ARG A 718 9.49 10.94 -23.73
C ARG A 718 8.05 10.45 -23.52
N TYR A 719 7.25 10.44 -24.59
CA TYR A 719 5.81 10.11 -24.55
C TYR A 719 5.41 9.22 -25.75
N PRO A 720 5.95 7.98 -25.84
CA PRO A 720 5.81 7.15 -27.03
C PRO A 720 4.36 6.84 -27.41
N VAL A 721 3.48 6.59 -26.42
CA VAL A 721 2.07 6.25 -26.66
C VAL A 721 1.30 7.46 -27.18
N GLN A 722 1.45 8.62 -26.54
CA GLN A 722 0.73 9.83 -26.92
C GLN A 722 1.22 10.38 -28.26
N TRP A 723 2.54 10.35 -28.50
CA TRP A 723 3.13 10.69 -29.79
C TRP A 723 2.59 9.80 -30.92
N ALA A 724 2.52 8.47 -30.71
CA ALA A 724 1.96 7.56 -31.70
C ALA A 724 0.48 7.82 -31.99
N GLY A 725 -0.31 8.11 -30.95
CA GLY A 725 -1.72 8.49 -31.11
C GLY A 725 -1.89 9.75 -31.97
N MET A 726 -1.06 10.78 -31.75
CA MET A 726 -1.08 12.00 -32.57
C MET A 726 -0.62 11.75 -34.00
N GLN A 727 0.38 10.90 -34.23
CA GLN A 727 0.79 10.48 -35.57
C GLN A 727 -0.33 9.75 -36.31
N ASN A 728 -1.05 8.86 -35.64
CA ASN A 728 -2.24 8.21 -36.20
C ASN A 728 -3.33 9.23 -36.56
N ASN A 729 -3.60 10.20 -35.70
CA ASN A 729 -4.59 11.25 -35.96
C ASN A 729 -4.18 12.20 -37.12
N LEU A 730 -2.89 12.52 -37.21
CA LEU A 730 -2.32 13.24 -38.36
C LEU A 730 -2.51 12.45 -39.65
N GLY A 731 -2.23 11.14 -39.62
CA GLY A 731 -2.48 10.22 -40.73
C GLY A 731 -3.95 10.22 -41.17
N ASN A 732 -4.88 10.21 -40.20
CA ASN A 732 -6.33 10.27 -40.49
C ASN A 732 -6.71 11.57 -41.20
N ALA A 733 -6.19 12.72 -40.76
CA ALA A 733 -6.44 14.01 -41.40
C ALA A 733 -5.89 14.06 -42.84
N LEU A 734 -4.63 13.63 -43.01
CA LEU A 734 -3.96 13.55 -44.31
C LEU A 734 -4.66 12.58 -45.27
N SER A 735 -5.18 11.46 -44.75
CA SER A 735 -5.92 10.47 -45.54
C SER A 735 -7.22 11.04 -46.09
N VAL A 736 -8.02 11.73 -45.26
CA VAL A 736 -9.28 12.37 -45.71
C VAL A 736 -8.98 13.43 -46.76
N LEU A 737 -7.95 14.22 -46.53
CA LEU A 737 -7.54 15.32 -47.40
C LEU A 737 -7.01 14.81 -48.74
N GLY A 738 -6.11 13.82 -48.71
CA GLY A 738 -5.58 13.17 -49.91
C GLY A 738 -6.63 12.41 -50.72
N ALA A 739 -7.66 11.86 -50.06
CA ALA A 739 -8.77 11.20 -50.74
C ALA A 739 -9.61 12.18 -51.58
N ARG A 740 -9.69 13.46 -51.18
CA ARG A 740 -10.39 14.53 -51.92
C ARG A 740 -9.55 15.12 -53.06
N GLU A 741 -8.23 14.96 -52.99
CA GLU A 741 -7.29 15.47 -53.99
C GLU A 741 -7.04 14.47 -55.12
N ARG A 742 -6.63 15.00 -56.28
CA ARG A 742 -6.17 14.17 -57.40
C ARG A 742 -4.75 13.61 -57.19
N GLY A 743 -3.91 14.28 -56.41
CA GLY A 743 -2.52 13.88 -56.17
C GLY A 743 -2.38 12.79 -55.09
N ALA A 744 -1.22 12.11 -55.08
CA ALA A 744 -0.89 11.07 -54.09
C ALA A 744 -0.09 11.59 -52.87
N VAL A 745 0.43 12.83 -52.91
CA VAL A 745 1.38 13.36 -51.92
C VAL A 745 0.84 13.27 -50.48
N ARG A 746 -0.39 13.76 -50.23
CA ARG A 746 -0.98 13.71 -48.88
C ARG A 746 -1.29 12.29 -48.41
N LEU A 747 -1.62 11.38 -49.33
CA LEU A 747 -1.83 9.95 -49.00
C LEU A 747 -0.50 9.28 -48.62
N GLU A 748 0.60 9.59 -49.30
CA GLU A 748 1.94 9.11 -48.94
C GLU A 748 2.42 9.67 -47.60
N GLU A 749 2.14 10.95 -47.31
CA GLU A 749 2.39 11.52 -45.98
C GLU A 749 1.59 10.80 -44.88
N ALA A 750 0.35 10.41 -45.15
CA ALA A 750 -0.45 9.62 -44.21
C ALA A 750 0.16 8.23 -43.96
N VAL A 751 0.65 7.54 -45.01
CA VAL A 751 1.38 6.27 -44.87
C VAL A 751 2.59 6.42 -43.95
N ILE A 752 3.37 7.50 -44.12
CA ILE A 752 4.52 7.80 -43.27
C ILE A 752 4.09 8.00 -41.82
N ALA A 753 3.03 8.78 -41.57
CA ALA A 753 2.53 9.05 -40.23
C ALA A 753 2.04 7.77 -39.53
N TYR A 754 1.29 6.90 -40.21
CA TYR A 754 0.85 5.63 -39.63
C TYR A 754 2.02 4.67 -39.34
N ARG A 755 3.00 4.58 -40.25
CA ARG A 755 4.20 3.76 -40.01
C ARG A 755 4.99 4.27 -38.81
N ALA A 756 5.13 5.59 -38.67
CA ALA A 756 5.77 6.22 -37.52
C ALA A 756 5.01 5.87 -36.22
N ALA A 757 3.68 5.95 -36.20
CA ALA A 757 2.87 5.54 -35.05
C ALA A 757 3.11 4.08 -34.65
N LEU A 758 3.18 3.17 -35.63
CA LEU A 758 3.40 1.72 -35.41
C LEU A 758 4.79 1.37 -34.85
N GLU A 759 5.78 2.27 -34.91
CA GLU A 759 7.10 2.05 -34.28
C GLU A 759 7.04 2.11 -32.75
N ALA A 760 6.20 3.01 -32.21
CA ALA A 760 6.07 3.23 -30.77
C ALA A 760 4.84 2.50 -30.18
N GLN A 761 3.76 2.38 -30.97
CA GLN A 761 2.55 1.68 -30.58
C GLN A 761 2.61 0.24 -31.07
N THR A 762 3.20 -0.65 -30.27
CA THR A 762 3.35 -2.07 -30.64
C THR A 762 2.12 -2.90 -30.26
N ARG A 763 1.97 -4.07 -30.90
CA ARG A 763 0.92 -5.05 -30.58
C ARG A 763 0.89 -5.43 -29.09
N GLN A 764 2.05 -5.46 -28.42
CA GLN A 764 2.17 -5.79 -26.99
C GLN A 764 1.72 -4.65 -26.07
N LEU A 765 2.04 -3.40 -26.42
CA LEU A 765 1.77 -2.24 -25.58
C LEU A 765 0.33 -1.75 -25.71
N ALA A 766 -0.23 -1.79 -26.92
CA ALA A 766 -1.54 -1.23 -27.21
C ALA A 766 -2.22 -2.02 -28.36
N PRO A 767 -2.67 -3.27 -28.12
CA PRO A 767 -3.11 -4.19 -29.18
C PRO A 767 -4.24 -3.64 -30.06
N LEU A 768 -5.25 -3.01 -29.46
CA LEU A 768 -6.40 -2.50 -30.20
C LEU A 768 -6.06 -1.25 -31.00
N GLN A 769 -5.29 -0.32 -30.41
CA GLN A 769 -4.85 0.89 -31.10
C GLN A 769 -3.89 0.51 -32.23
N TRP A 770 -2.94 -0.39 -31.99
CA TRP A 770 -2.04 -0.91 -33.03
C TRP A 770 -2.84 -1.47 -34.21
N ALA A 771 -3.86 -2.29 -33.93
CA ALA A 771 -4.70 -2.85 -34.97
C ALA A 771 -5.55 -1.79 -35.69
N GLU A 772 -6.03 -0.76 -35.00
CA GLU A 772 -6.70 0.38 -35.63
C GLU A 772 -5.77 1.13 -36.58
N THR A 773 -4.54 1.43 -36.14
CA THR A 773 -3.54 2.09 -36.99
C THR A 773 -3.16 1.21 -38.19
N GLN A 774 -3.10 -0.11 -38.03
CA GLN A 774 -2.94 -1.06 -39.15
C GLN A 774 -4.13 -0.99 -40.13
N THR A 775 -5.37 -0.94 -39.63
CA THR A 775 -6.55 -0.75 -40.50
C THR A 775 -6.45 0.58 -41.25
N ASN A 776 -6.14 1.68 -40.56
CA ASN A 776 -6.03 3.01 -41.19
C ASN A 776 -4.91 3.05 -42.25
N LEU A 777 -3.76 2.41 -41.96
CA LEU A 777 -2.67 2.22 -42.91
C LEU A 777 -3.13 1.41 -44.14
N GLY A 778 -3.84 0.29 -43.91
CA GLY A 778 -4.38 -0.52 -44.98
C GLY A 778 -5.35 0.26 -45.87
N THR A 779 -6.23 1.07 -45.28
CA THR A 779 -7.21 1.87 -46.03
C THR A 779 -6.54 2.91 -46.92
N VAL A 780 -5.51 3.62 -46.43
CA VAL A 780 -4.80 4.60 -47.24
C VAL A 780 -3.96 3.94 -48.35
N LEU A 781 -3.32 2.79 -48.06
CA LEU A 781 -2.58 2.00 -49.06
C LEU A 781 -3.53 1.48 -50.14
N MET A 782 -4.73 1.06 -49.76
CA MET A 782 -5.77 0.63 -50.69
C MET A 782 -6.20 1.79 -51.60
N THR A 783 -6.47 2.98 -51.06
CA THR A 783 -6.81 4.16 -51.88
C THR A 783 -5.68 4.59 -52.81
N LEU A 784 -4.41 4.46 -52.39
CA LEU A 784 -3.26 4.66 -53.27
C LEU A 784 -3.23 3.61 -54.39
N GLY A 785 -3.37 2.33 -54.04
CA GLY A 785 -3.38 1.23 -54.99
C GLY A 785 -4.53 1.31 -56.01
N GLU A 786 -5.69 1.81 -55.62
CA GLU A 786 -6.84 2.07 -56.51
C GLU A 786 -6.56 3.21 -57.52
N ARG A 787 -5.59 4.09 -57.26
CA ARG A 787 -5.19 5.20 -58.15
C ARG A 787 -3.98 4.88 -59.01
N GLU A 788 -3.19 3.88 -58.63
CA GLU A 788 -1.97 3.46 -59.29
C GLU A 788 -2.23 2.36 -60.32
N ASN A 789 -1.33 2.23 -61.30
CA ASN A 789 -1.38 1.14 -62.27
C ASN A 789 -0.52 -0.03 -61.76
N GLY A 790 -1.04 -0.83 -60.82
CA GLY A 790 -0.35 -1.99 -60.23
C GLY A 790 -0.98 -2.51 -58.92
N THR A 791 -0.46 -3.62 -58.37
CA THR A 791 -1.05 -4.29 -57.19
C THR A 791 -0.24 -4.16 -55.89
N THR A 792 1.00 -3.64 -55.93
CA THR A 792 1.91 -3.62 -54.78
C THR A 792 1.32 -2.96 -53.54
N ARG A 793 0.69 -1.78 -53.68
CA ARG A 793 0.06 -1.08 -52.54
C ARG A 793 -1.17 -1.81 -52.01
N LEU A 794 -1.93 -2.49 -52.88
CA LEU A 794 -3.05 -3.33 -52.46
C LEU A 794 -2.56 -4.56 -51.68
N GLU A 795 -1.43 -5.15 -52.06
CA GLU A 795 -0.81 -6.27 -51.34
C GLU A 795 -0.32 -5.84 -49.95
N GLU A 796 0.30 -4.66 -49.82
CA GLU A 796 0.64 -4.07 -48.53
C GLU A 796 -0.62 -3.81 -47.67
N ALA A 797 -1.72 -3.35 -48.29
CA ALA A 797 -2.99 -3.16 -47.59
C ALA A 797 -3.56 -4.48 -47.04
N VAL A 798 -3.52 -5.56 -47.83
CA VAL A 798 -3.93 -6.91 -47.39
C VAL A 798 -3.12 -7.37 -46.18
N ILE A 799 -1.80 -7.12 -46.17
CA ILE A 799 -0.94 -7.46 -45.02
C ILE A 799 -1.38 -6.67 -43.78
N ALA A 800 -1.59 -5.36 -43.90
CA ALA A 800 -2.01 -4.51 -42.80
C ALA A 800 -3.38 -4.92 -42.24
N PHE A 801 -4.37 -5.21 -43.10
CA PHE A 801 -5.69 -5.68 -42.66
C PHE A 801 -5.64 -7.04 -41.98
N ARG A 802 -4.86 -8.00 -42.49
CA ARG A 802 -4.69 -9.31 -41.84
C ARG A 802 -4.05 -9.16 -40.46
N ALA A 803 -3.03 -8.32 -40.34
CA ALA A 803 -2.40 -8.00 -39.07
C ALA A 803 -3.40 -7.39 -38.07
N ALA A 804 -4.23 -6.44 -38.51
CA ALA A 804 -5.28 -5.85 -37.68
C ALA A 804 -6.31 -6.89 -37.19
N LEU A 805 -6.69 -7.85 -38.04
CA LEU A 805 -7.67 -8.90 -37.74
C LEU A 805 -7.17 -9.93 -36.70
N GLU A 806 -5.87 -9.99 -36.39
CA GLU A 806 -5.36 -10.81 -35.28
C GLU A 806 -5.83 -10.29 -33.91
N GLU A 807 -6.01 -8.97 -33.78
CA GLU A 807 -6.45 -8.33 -32.53
C GLU A 807 -7.93 -7.89 -32.60
N ARG A 808 -8.36 -7.36 -33.75
CA ARG A 808 -9.76 -6.98 -34.00
C ARG A 808 -10.54 -8.24 -34.34
N THR A 809 -11.04 -8.95 -33.34
CA THR A 809 -11.87 -10.15 -33.54
C THR A 809 -13.36 -9.81 -33.46
N ARG A 810 -14.20 -10.69 -34.01
CA ARG A 810 -15.66 -10.60 -33.90
C ARG A 810 -16.15 -10.45 -32.45
N GLN A 811 -15.45 -11.06 -31.49
CA GLN A 811 -15.81 -10.98 -30.06
C GLN A 811 -15.38 -9.67 -29.40
N ARG A 812 -14.21 -9.12 -29.76
CA ARG A 812 -13.65 -7.94 -29.09
C ARG A 812 -14.21 -6.63 -29.62
N VAL A 813 -14.30 -6.50 -30.94
CA VAL A 813 -14.75 -5.28 -31.62
C VAL A 813 -15.60 -5.64 -32.85
N PRO A 814 -16.83 -6.17 -32.67
CA PRO A 814 -17.59 -6.80 -33.75
C PRO A 814 -17.75 -5.96 -35.02
N LEU A 815 -18.17 -4.69 -34.88
CA LEU A 815 -18.30 -3.76 -36.02
C LEU A 815 -16.94 -3.37 -36.59
N GLY A 816 -15.94 -3.23 -35.73
CA GLY A 816 -14.58 -2.91 -36.12
C GLY A 816 -13.90 -4.02 -36.92
N TRP A 817 -14.14 -5.29 -36.54
CA TRP A 817 -13.73 -6.48 -37.27
C TRP A 817 -14.45 -6.57 -38.62
N ALA A 818 -15.76 -6.34 -38.66
CA ALA A 818 -16.54 -6.37 -39.89
C ALA A 818 -16.09 -5.32 -40.92
N ALA A 819 -15.84 -4.09 -40.47
CA ALA A 819 -15.29 -3.04 -41.32
C ALA A 819 -13.94 -3.46 -41.93
N THR A 820 -13.01 -3.98 -41.10
CA THR A 820 -11.70 -4.46 -41.56
C THR A 820 -11.82 -5.66 -42.51
N GLN A 821 -12.78 -6.56 -42.30
CA GLN A 821 -13.06 -7.66 -43.22
C GLN A 821 -13.58 -7.15 -44.57
N SER A 822 -14.46 -6.15 -44.57
CA SER A 822 -14.95 -5.52 -45.80
C SER A 822 -13.82 -4.82 -46.57
N ASP A 823 -12.93 -4.10 -45.87
CA ASP A 823 -11.78 -3.46 -46.50
C ASP A 823 -10.75 -4.48 -47.02
N LEU A 824 -10.50 -5.56 -46.27
CA LEU A 824 -9.69 -6.70 -46.74
C LEU A 824 -10.29 -7.30 -48.02
N GLY A 825 -11.61 -7.52 -48.05
CA GLY A 825 -12.30 -8.00 -49.23
C GLY A 825 -12.11 -7.08 -50.43
N ARG A 826 -12.15 -5.76 -50.22
CA ARG A 826 -11.95 -4.75 -51.27
C ARG A 826 -10.55 -4.75 -51.84
N ALA A 827 -9.52 -4.82 -50.98
CA ALA A 827 -8.15 -4.93 -51.44
C ALA A 827 -7.90 -6.24 -52.23
N LEU A 828 -8.39 -7.37 -51.72
CA LEU A 828 -8.29 -8.68 -52.40
C LEU A 828 -9.01 -8.68 -53.74
N ALA A 829 -10.22 -8.12 -53.80
CA ALA A 829 -10.99 -8.00 -55.03
C ALA A 829 -10.26 -7.11 -56.06
N GLY A 830 -9.68 -5.98 -55.64
CA GLY A 830 -8.87 -5.11 -56.50
C GLY A 830 -7.71 -5.87 -57.17
N ILE A 831 -6.94 -6.64 -56.38
CA ILE A 831 -5.83 -7.45 -56.91
C ILE A 831 -6.35 -8.55 -57.85
N GLY A 832 -7.39 -9.28 -57.43
CA GLY A 832 -7.95 -10.39 -58.20
C GLY A 832 -8.60 -9.94 -59.52
N LEU A 833 -9.23 -8.76 -59.55
CA LEU A 833 -9.75 -8.15 -60.77
C LEU A 833 -8.63 -7.74 -61.72
N HIS A 834 -7.57 -7.12 -61.19
CA HIS A 834 -6.43 -6.66 -61.99
C HIS A 834 -5.63 -7.81 -62.61
N ASN A 835 -5.28 -8.84 -61.82
CA ASN A 835 -4.41 -9.94 -62.27
C ASN A 835 -5.17 -11.17 -62.78
N GLY A 836 -6.50 -11.21 -62.66
CA GLY A 836 -7.29 -12.37 -63.06
C GLY A 836 -7.29 -13.53 -62.06
N ASP A 837 -6.80 -13.34 -60.83
CA ASP A 837 -6.69 -14.39 -59.82
C ASP A 837 -8.03 -14.68 -59.14
N THR A 838 -8.60 -15.86 -59.46
CA THR A 838 -9.87 -16.32 -58.89
C THR A 838 -9.76 -16.70 -57.41
N THR A 839 -8.59 -17.11 -56.94
CA THR A 839 -8.37 -17.50 -55.53
C THR A 839 -8.49 -16.28 -54.63
N LEU A 840 -7.93 -15.14 -55.07
CA LEU A 840 -8.06 -13.88 -54.34
C LEU A 840 -9.51 -13.37 -54.34
N LEU A 841 -10.24 -13.55 -55.43
CA LEU A 841 -11.67 -13.21 -55.48
C LEU A 841 -12.52 -14.09 -54.55
N GLU A 842 -12.21 -15.38 -54.42
CA GLU A 842 -12.88 -16.26 -53.45
C GLU A 842 -12.58 -15.86 -51.99
N GLN A 843 -11.34 -15.44 -51.71
CA GLN A 843 -11.00 -14.87 -50.41
C GLN A 843 -11.74 -13.55 -50.16
N ALA A 844 -11.90 -12.70 -51.17
CA ALA A 844 -12.68 -11.47 -51.08
C ALA A 844 -14.16 -11.75 -50.74
N VAL A 845 -14.79 -12.70 -51.45
CA VAL A 845 -16.16 -13.16 -51.16
C VAL A 845 -16.28 -13.65 -49.72
N THR A 846 -15.31 -14.41 -49.24
CA THR A 846 -15.28 -14.91 -47.85
C THR A 846 -15.22 -13.76 -46.85
N ALA A 847 -14.33 -12.79 -47.08
CA ALA A 847 -14.18 -11.62 -46.21
C ALA A 847 -15.45 -10.75 -46.19
N TYR A 848 -16.08 -10.50 -47.34
CA TYR A 848 -17.35 -9.77 -47.41
C TYR A 848 -18.49 -10.49 -46.68
N ARG A 849 -18.63 -11.81 -46.85
CA ARG A 849 -19.65 -12.58 -46.13
C ARG A 849 -19.44 -12.53 -44.61
N ALA A 850 -18.19 -12.64 -44.16
CA ALA A 850 -17.86 -12.48 -42.75
C ALA A 850 -18.23 -11.08 -42.22
N ALA A 851 -17.91 -10.03 -42.98
CA ALA A 851 -18.29 -8.66 -42.63
C ALA A 851 -19.81 -8.49 -42.47
N LEU A 852 -20.59 -9.08 -43.39
CA LEU A 852 -22.06 -8.99 -43.40
C LEU A 852 -22.76 -9.74 -42.24
N GLU A 853 -22.04 -10.58 -41.47
CA GLU A 853 -22.60 -11.21 -40.25
C GLU A 853 -22.88 -10.18 -39.14
N GLU A 854 -22.02 -9.16 -39.02
CA GLU A 854 -22.12 -8.13 -37.97
C GLU A 854 -22.60 -6.79 -38.53
N MET A 855 -22.20 -6.47 -39.77
CA MET A 855 -22.58 -5.26 -40.47
C MET A 855 -23.93 -5.46 -41.15
N THR A 856 -25.01 -5.34 -40.39
CA THR A 856 -26.38 -5.50 -40.92
C THR A 856 -26.97 -4.19 -41.41
N ARG A 857 -28.08 -4.28 -42.15
CA ARG A 857 -28.84 -3.12 -42.63
C ARG A 857 -29.27 -2.19 -41.50
N GLU A 858 -29.64 -2.73 -40.34
CA GLU A 858 -30.11 -1.96 -39.18
C GLU A 858 -28.96 -1.26 -38.45
N ARG A 859 -27.79 -1.89 -38.37
CA ARG A 859 -26.65 -1.36 -37.60
C ARG A 859 -25.84 -0.35 -38.41
N LYS A 860 -25.63 -0.63 -39.70
CA LYS A 860 -24.76 0.14 -40.61
C LYS A 860 -25.31 0.10 -42.05
N PRO A 861 -26.46 0.75 -42.32
CA PRO A 861 -27.19 0.60 -43.59
C PRO A 861 -26.34 0.89 -44.82
N PHE A 862 -25.55 1.97 -44.79
CA PHE A 862 -24.75 2.38 -45.93
C PHE A 862 -23.53 1.48 -46.18
N ASP A 863 -22.81 1.12 -45.10
CA ASP A 863 -21.65 0.24 -45.21
C ASP A 863 -22.08 -1.18 -45.63
N TRP A 864 -23.18 -1.69 -45.06
CA TRP A 864 -23.80 -2.96 -45.47
C TRP A 864 -24.10 -2.98 -46.97
N ALA A 865 -24.76 -1.94 -47.51
CA ALA A 865 -25.07 -1.89 -48.93
C ALA A 865 -23.82 -1.76 -49.82
N THR A 866 -22.80 -1.06 -49.35
CA THR A 866 -21.51 -0.98 -50.06
C THR A 866 -20.81 -2.33 -50.09
N THR A 867 -20.77 -3.05 -48.97
CA THR A 867 -20.22 -4.41 -48.89
C THR A 867 -21.01 -5.40 -49.74
N GLN A 868 -22.34 -5.30 -49.79
CA GLN A 868 -23.18 -6.11 -50.68
C GLN A 868 -22.87 -5.84 -52.16
N ASN A 869 -22.74 -4.58 -52.57
CA ASN A 869 -22.34 -4.26 -53.93
C ASN A 869 -20.96 -4.82 -54.27
N ASN A 870 -19.98 -4.68 -53.36
CA ASN A 870 -18.63 -5.17 -53.60
C ASN A 870 -18.55 -6.71 -53.63
N LEU A 871 -19.35 -7.38 -52.79
CA LEU A 871 -19.58 -8.83 -52.87
C LEU A 871 -20.13 -9.22 -54.25
N GLY A 872 -21.12 -8.47 -54.74
CA GLY A 872 -21.67 -8.65 -56.08
C GLY A 872 -20.62 -8.52 -57.18
N ILE A 873 -19.70 -7.55 -57.08
CA ILE A 873 -18.61 -7.36 -58.06
C ILE A 873 -17.67 -8.58 -58.08
N ALA A 874 -17.24 -9.05 -56.91
CA ALA A 874 -16.36 -10.22 -56.82
C ALA A 874 -17.04 -11.49 -57.35
N LEU A 875 -18.31 -11.71 -57.00
CA LEU A 875 -19.10 -12.85 -57.50
C LEU A 875 -19.34 -12.78 -59.01
N ALA A 876 -19.66 -11.60 -59.55
CA ALA A 876 -19.85 -11.39 -60.98
C ALA A 876 -18.56 -11.71 -61.76
N ALA A 877 -17.41 -11.27 -61.25
CA ALA A 877 -16.11 -11.52 -61.87
C ALA A 877 -15.69 -13.00 -61.80
N LEU A 878 -16.09 -13.74 -60.76
CA LEU A 878 -15.92 -15.19 -60.69
C LEU A 878 -16.86 -15.90 -61.68
N GLY A 879 -18.14 -15.54 -61.68
CA GLY A 879 -19.16 -16.08 -62.58
C GLY A 879 -18.83 -15.84 -64.05
N GLN A 880 -18.22 -14.70 -64.39
CA GLN A 880 -17.78 -14.45 -65.75
C GLN A 880 -16.70 -15.46 -66.19
N ARG A 881 -15.77 -15.83 -65.30
CA ARG A 881 -14.60 -16.68 -65.60
C ARG A 881 -14.90 -18.18 -65.58
N ASP A 882 -15.76 -18.65 -64.69
CA ASP A 882 -16.13 -20.07 -64.59
C ASP A 882 -17.20 -20.51 -65.61
N ASN A 883 -17.78 -19.53 -66.32
CA ASN A 883 -18.87 -19.72 -67.29
C ASN A 883 -20.18 -20.27 -66.70
N GLY A 884 -20.33 -20.26 -65.37
CA GLY A 884 -21.52 -20.70 -64.64
C GLY A 884 -22.53 -19.57 -64.41
N THR A 885 -23.78 -19.93 -64.06
CA THR A 885 -24.86 -18.96 -63.75
C THR A 885 -25.12 -18.79 -62.25
N GLU A 886 -24.76 -19.76 -61.40
CA GLU A 886 -25.04 -19.71 -59.96
C GLU A 886 -24.40 -18.49 -59.27
N ARG A 887 -23.11 -18.25 -59.48
CA ARG A 887 -22.41 -17.08 -58.91
C ARG A 887 -22.95 -15.75 -59.47
N LEU A 888 -23.44 -15.73 -60.71
CA LEU A 888 -24.07 -14.56 -61.32
C LEU A 888 -25.44 -14.26 -60.66
N GLU A 889 -26.22 -15.29 -60.33
CA GLU A 889 -27.47 -15.13 -59.58
C GLU A 889 -27.22 -14.62 -58.15
N GLU A 890 -26.18 -15.13 -57.49
CA GLU A 890 -25.77 -14.60 -56.18
C GLU A 890 -25.33 -13.14 -56.27
N ALA A 891 -24.57 -12.77 -57.31
CA ALA A 891 -24.17 -11.38 -57.55
C ALA A 891 -25.39 -10.47 -57.73
N LEU A 892 -26.36 -10.91 -58.53
CA LEU A 892 -27.62 -10.18 -58.75
C LEU A 892 -28.41 -9.99 -57.45
N ALA A 893 -28.47 -11.01 -56.59
CA ALA A 893 -29.10 -10.92 -55.28
C ALA A 893 -28.38 -9.90 -54.37
N ALA A 894 -27.04 -9.90 -54.35
CA ALA A 894 -26.24 -8.96 -53.58
C ALA A 894 -26.45 -7.50 -54.05
N TYR A 895 -26.47 -7.25 -55.36
CA TYR A 895 -26.75 -5.91 -55.88
C TYR A 895 -28.17 -5.43 -55.54
N ARG A 896 -29.18 -6.30 -55.66
CA ARG A 896 -30.56 -5.96 -55.27
C ARG A 896 -30.67 -5.67 -53.77
N ALA A 897 -29.91 -6.36 -52.93
CA ALA A 897 -29.80 -6.03 -51.51
C ALA A 897 -29.19 -4.64 -51.30
N ALA A 898 -28.09 -4.32 -52.01
CA ALA A 898 -27.45 -3.01 -51.94
C ALA A 898 -28.41 -1.86 -52.32
N LEU A 899 -29.27 -2.05 -53.32
CA LEU A 899 -30.27 -1.05 -53.75
C LEU A 899 -31.34 -0.72 -52.70
N GLN A 900 -31.48 -1.50 -51.62
CA GLN A 900 -32.40 -1.16 -50.52
C GLN A 900 -31.97 0.10 -49.77
N GLU A 901 -30.67 0.41 -49.74
CA GLU A 901 -30.11 1.59 -49.06
C GLU A 901 -29.44 2.56 -50.04
N ARG A 902 -28.80 2.05 -51.10
CA ARG A 902 -28.32 2.85 -52.22
C ARG A 902 -29.50 3.22 -53.11
N THR A 903 -30.27 4.24 -52.75
CA THR A 903 -31.38 4.75 -53.57
C THR A 903 -30.94 5.92 -54.44
N ARG A 904 -31.72 6.20 -55.49
CA ARG A 904 -31.47 7.33 -56.39
C ARG A 904 -31.42 8.67 -55.64
N GLU A 905 -32.30 8.84 -54.64
CA GLU A 905 -32.43 10.09 -53.88
C GLU A 905 -31.27 10.31 -52.90
N ARG A 906 -30.72 9.21 -52.34
CA ARG A 906 -29.68 9.29 -51.31
C ARG A 906 -28.27 9.35 -51.88
N VAL A 907 -27.98 8.46 -52.82
CA VAL A 907 -26.64 8.30 -53.44
C VAL A 907 -26.77 8.01 -54.93
N PRO A 908 -27.19 8.99 -55.74
CA PRO A 908 -27.58 8.79 -57.15
C PRO A 908 -26.52 8.11 -58.01
N LEU A 909 -25.24 8.47 -57.84
CA LEU A 909 -24.14 7.89 -58.62
C LEU A 909 -23.82 6.45 -58.21
N ASP A 910 -23.84 6.12 -56.92
CA ASP A 910 -23.63 4.76 -56.42
C ASP A 910 -24.81 3.84 -56.78
N TRP A 911 -26.04 4.37 -56.72
CA TRP A 911 -27.23 3.69 -57.22
C TRP A 911 -27.06 3.37 -58.71
N ALA A 912 -26.68 4.35 -59.53
CA ALA A 912 -26.47 4.13 -60.97
C ALA A 912 -25.31 3.16 -61.28
N ALA A 913 -24.24 3.18 -60.48
CA ALA A 913 -23.18 2.18 -60.57
C ALA A 913 -23.69 0.76 -60.27
N THR A 914 -24.48 0.62 -59.21
CA THR A 914 -25.10 -0.66 -58.83
C THR A 914 -26.08 -1.13 -59.92
N GLN A 915 -26.86 -0.23 -60.52
CA GLN A 915 -27.73 -0.53 -61.67
C GLN A 915 -26.93 -0.99 -62.90
N THR A 916 -25.80 -0.35 -63.19
CA THR A 916 -24.93 -0.76 -64.30
C THR A 916 -24.38 -2.17 -64.05
N ASN A 917 -23.98 -2.48 -62.81
CA ASN A 917 -23.51 -3.81 -62.44
C ASN A 917 -24.63 -4.88 -62.58
N ILE A 918 -25.86 -4.54 -62.19
CA ILE A 918 -27.04 -5.38 -62.40
C ILE A 918 -27.26 -5.63 -63.90
N GLY A 919 -27.19 -4.59 -64.72
CA GLY A 919 -27.31 -4.68 -66.17
C GLY A 919 -26.29 -5.65 -66.77
N SER A 920 -25.02 -5.51 -66.40
CA SER A 920 -23.95 -6.39 -66.90
C SER A 920 -24.10 -7.85 -66.47
N VAL A 921 -24.57 -8.11 -65.25
CA VAL A 921 -24.85 -9.49 -64.80
C VAL A 921 -26.06 -10.08 -65.51
N LEU A 922 -27.13 -9.30 -65.70
CA LEU A 922 -28.31 -9.73 -66.45
C LEU A 922 -28.01 -9.98 -67.93
N GLU A 923 -27.13 -9.19 -68.54
CA GLU A 923 -26.62 -9.41 -69.89
C GLU A 923 -25.95 -10.79 -70.00
N LEU A 924 -24.97 -11.07 -69.13
CA LEU A 924 -24.26 -12.36 -69.10
C LEU A 924 -25.21 -13.55 -68.84
N LEU A 925 -26.16 -13.39 -67.92
CA LEU A 925 -27.18 -14.41 -67.66
C LEU A 925 -28.10 -14.62 -68.88
N GLY A 926 -28.43 -13.53 -69.58
CA GLY A 926 -29.27 -13.55 -70.76
C GLY A 926 -28.64 -14.23 -71.95
N GLU A 927 -27.35 -14.00 -72.18
CA GLU A 927 -26.57 -14.67 -73.21
C GLU A 927 -26.36 -16.17 -72.92
N ARG A 928 -26.26 -16.56 -71.65
CA ARG A 928 -25.95 -17.94 -71.25
C ARG A 928 -27.17 -18.84 -71.05
N SER A 929 -28.32 -18.29 -70.71
CA SER A 929 -29.48 -19.11 -70.29
C SER A 929 -30.83 -18.61 -70.81
N ASP A 930 -31.16 -17.34 -70.58
CA ASP A 930 -32.52 -16.83 -70.78
C ASP A 930 -32.52 -15.43 -71.38
N THR A 931 -32.70 -15.36 -72.69
CA THR A 931 -32.66 -14.10 -73.47
C THR A 931 -33.70 -13.07 -73.03
N THR A 932 -34.72 -13.43 -72.25
CA THR A 932 -35.67 -12.46 -71.67
C THR A 932 -34.98 -11.51 -70.68
N ARG A 933 -33.91 -11.96 -70.01
CA ARG A 933 -33.13 -11.16 -69.07
C ARG A 933 -32.36 -10.02 -69.73
N LEU A 934 -32.13 -10.08 -71.04
CA LEU A 934 -31.53 -8.98 -71.80
C LEU A 934 -32.42 -7.73 -71.77
N VAL A 935 -33.75 -7.89 -71.69
CA VAL A 935 -34.69 -6.77 -71.57
C VAL A 935 -34.54 -6.09 -70.20
N ASP A 936 -34.38 -6.87 -69.14
CA ASP A 936 -34.13 -6.35 -67.79
C ASP A 936 -32.76 -5.66 -67.71
N ALA A 937 -31.75 -6.19 -68.40
CA ALA A 937 -30.43 -5.56 -68.51
C ALA A 937 -30.52 -4.17 -69.15
N VAL A 938 -31.24 -4.05 -70.27
CA VAL A 938 -31.52 -2.76 -70.93
C VAL A 938 -32.22 -1.78 -69.98
N ALA A 939 -33.21 -2.25 -69.21
CA ALA A 939 -33.90 -1.42 -68.23
C ALA A 939 -32.95 -0.90 -67.14
N ALA A 940 -32.05 -1.74 -66.63
CA ALA A 940 -31.06 -1.37 -65.62
C ALA A 940 -30.04 -0.34 -66.16
N PHE A 941 -29.52 -0.53 -67.39
CA PHE A 941 -28.63 0.45 -68.01
C PHE A 941 -29.31 1.79 -68.26
N ARG A 942 -30.56 1.79 -68.75
CA ARG A 942 -31.34 3.04 -68.92
C ARG A 942 -31.54 3.77 -67.60
N ALA A 943 -31.88 3.05 -66.53
CA ALA A 943 -32.01 3.61 -65.20
C ALA A 943 -30.69 4.27 -64.74
N ALA A 944 -29.54 3.61 -64.95
CA ALA A 944 -28.23 4.17 -64.62
C ALA A 944 -27.91 5.46 -65.42
N LEU A 945 -28.31 5.53 -66.69
CA LEU A 945 -28.09 6.68 -67.58
C LEU A 945 -28.92 7.92 -67.19
N GLU A 946 -29.92 7.79 -66.31
CA GLU A 946 -30.64 8.96 -65.77
C GLU A 946 -29.74 9.81 -64.85
N GLU A 947 -28.79 9.19 -64.16
CA GLU A 947 -27.87 9.87 -63.22
C GLU A 947 -26.44 9.99 -63.75
N ARG A 948 -25.98 8.97 -64.50
CA ARG A 948 -24.72 9.01 -65.24
C ARG A 948 -24.98 9.76 -66.53
N THR A 949 -24.55 11.00 -66.62
CA THR A 949 -24.69 11.82 -67.82
C THR A 949 -23.32 12.19 -68.39
N ARG A 950 -23.28 12.54 -69.68
CA ARG A 950 -22.06 13.01 -70.35
C ARG A 950 -21.38 14.16 -69.60
N GLN A 951 -22.14 15.07 -69.00
CA GLN A 951 -21.59 16.21 -68.27
C GLN A 951 -21.07 15.84 -66.88
N ARG A 952 -21.69 14.87 -66.20
CA ARG A 952 -21.40 14.56 -64.80
C ARG A 952 -20.27 13.55 -64.64
N VAL A 953 -20.32 12.46 -65.41
CA VAL A 953 -19.35 11.35 -65.38
C VAL A 953 -19.13 10.80 -66.81
N PRO A 954 -18.42 11.52 -67.68
CA PRO A 954 -18.38 11.24 -69.13
C PRO A 954 -17.92 9.82 -69.48
N LEU A 955 -16.90 9.30 -68.79
CA LEU A 955 -16.37 7.96 -69.04
C LEU A 955 -17.31 6.85 -68.54
N ASP A 956 -17.87 6.99 -67.34
CA ASP A 956 -18.84 6.01 -66.81
C ASP A 956 -20.15 6.01 -67.62
N TRP A 957 -20.58 7.19 -68.08
CA TRP A 957 -21.69 7.34 -69.00
C TRP A 957 -21.41 6.62 -70.31
N ALA A 958 -20.24 6.85 -70.92
CA ALA A 958 -19.84 6.16 -72.15
C ALA A 958 -19.73 4.63 -71.95
N GLN A 959 -19.22 4.16 -70.81
CA GLN A 959 -19.21 2.73 -70.49
C GLN A 959 -20.63 2.15 -70.38
N THR A 960 -21.53 2.87 -69.73
CA THR A 960 -22.93 2.43 -69.55
C THR A 960 -23.66 2.42 -70.90
N GLN A 961 -23.41 3.40 -71.78
CA GLN A 961 -23.92 3.43 -73.15
C GLN A 961 -23.38 2.29 -74.01
N TYR A 962 -22.09 1.98 -73.88
CA TYR A 962 -21.47 0.87 -74.59
C TYR A 962 -22.09 -0.47 -74.18
N ASN A 963 -22.27 -0.70 -72.88
CA ASN A 963 -22.92 -1.91 -72.38
C ASN A 963 -24.38 -2.00 -72.86
N LEU A 964 -25.13 -0.89 -72.81
CA LEU A 964 -26.49 -0.82 -73.38
C LEU A 964 -26.49 -1.20 -74.88
N GLY A 965 -25.56 -0.65 -75.66
CA GLY A 965 -25.39 -0.95 -77.07
C GLY A 965 -25.09 -2.43 -77.34
N ASN A 966 -24.22 -3.04 -76.54
CA ASN A 966 -23.89 -4.47 -76.64
C ASN A 966 -25.12 -5.35 -76.37
N THR A 967 -25.85 -5.05 -75.29
CA THR A 967 -27.05 -5.81 -74.92
C THR A 967 -28.15 -5.68 -75.97
N LEU A 968 -28.37 -4.48 -76.51
CA LEU A 968 -29.33 -4.25 -77.59
C LEU A 968 -28.92 -4.96 -78.89
N LEU A 969 -27.62 -4.99 -79.21
CA LEU A 969 -27.09 -5.76 -80.33
C LEU A 969 -27.29 -7.26 -80.12
N ALA A 970 -27.09 -7.79 -78.90
CA ALA A 970 -27.36 -9.18 -78.57
C ALA A 970 -28.84 -9.53 -78.75
N ILE A 971 -29.77 -8.70 -78.24
CA ILE A 971 -31.22 -8.85 -78.50
C ILE A 971 -31.49 -8.83 -80.00
N GLY A 972 -30.90 -7.87 -80.71
CA GLY A 972 -31.01 -7.72 -82.14
C GLY A 972 -30.51 -8.94 -82.91
N LYS A 973 -29.54 -9.72 -82.41
CA LYS A 973 -29.08 -10.97 -83.05
C LYS A 973 -30.06 -12.14 -82.87
N HIS A 974 -30.81 -12.18 -81.77
CA HIS A 974 -31.68 -13.30 -81.42
C HIS A 974 -33.16 -13.10 -81.77
N VAL A 975 -33.63 -11.86 -81.89
CA VAL A 975 -35.01 -11.48 -82.16
C VAL A 975 -35.06 -10.56 -83.37
N ASP A 976 -36.18 -10.54 -84.11
CA ASP A 976 -36.43 -9.59 -85.21
C ASP A 976 -36.67 -8.16 -84.67
N GLY A 977 -35.60 -7.56 -84.13
CA GLY A 977 -35.60 -6.33 -83.35
C GLY A 977 -34.93 -5.17 -84.06
N THR A 978 -35.49 -4.73 -85.19
CA THR A 978 -35.00 -3.54 -85.93
C THR A 978 -34.93 -2.26 -85.05
N PRO A 979 -35.92 -1.96 -84.18
CA PRO A 979 -35.82 -0.81 -83.26
C PRO A 979 -34.63 -0.90 -82.28
N GLN A 980 -34.35 -2.11 -81.78
CA GLN A 980 -33.24 -2.34 -80.85
C GLN A 980 -31.89 -2.17 -81.54
N LEU A 981 -31.76 -2.60 -82.80
CA LEU A 981 -30.54 -2.36 -83.58
C LEU A 981 -30.32 -0.87 -83.85
N GLN A 982 -31.37 -0.12 -84.16
CA GLN A 982 -31.27 1.33 -84.31
C GLN A 982 -30.77 1.98 -83.01
N GLU A 983 -31.39 1.65 -81.88
CA GLU A 983 -30.97 2.16 -80.57
C GLU A 983 -29.53 1.75 -80.21
N ALA A 984 -29.10 0.52 -80.55
CA ALA A 984 -27.72 0.10 -80.36
C ALA A 984 -26.74 0.99 -81.13
N THR A 985 -27.05 1.33 -82.38
CA THR A 985 -26.19 2.22 -83.18
C THR A 985 -26.11 3.63 -82.57
N ASP A 986 -27.21 4.14 -82.04
CA ASP A 986 -27.26 5.47 -81.40
C ASP A 986 -26.48 5.48 -80.07
N ALA A 987 -26.55 4.39 -79.30
CA ALA A 987 -25.75 4.19 -78.10
C ALA A 987 -24.25 4.20 -78.43
N TYR A 988 -23.78 3.42 -79.42
CA TYR A 988 -22.37 3.43 -79.81
C TYR A 988 -21.91 4.78 -80.36
N ARG A 989 -22.74 5.49 -81.14
CA ARG A 989 -22.43 6.87 -81.58
C ARG A 989 -22.23 7.80 -80.38
N SER A 990 -23.08 7.67 -79.35
CA SER A 990 -22.97 8.44 -78.11
C SER A 990 -21.64 8.15 -77.39
N VAL A 991 -21.18 6.90 -77.35
CA VAL A 991 -19.87 6.52 -76.80
C VAL A 991 -18.73 7.24 -77.54
N LEU A 992 -18.80 7.29 -78.87
CA LEU A 992 -17.78 7.91 -79.74
C LEU A 992 -17.71 9.46 -79.62
N GLU A 993 -18.68 10.11 -78.97
CA GLU A 993 -18.60 11.54 -78.63
C GLU A 993 -17.64 11.85 -77.48
N VAL A 994 -17.28 10.82 -76.69
CA VAL A 994 -16.41 10.92 -75.51
C VAL A 994 -15.14 10.11 -75.71
N VAL A 995 -15.28 8.90 -76.22
CA VAL A 995 -14.18 7.99 -76.53
C VAL A 995 -13.70 8.30 -77.94
N THR A 996 -12.45 8.70 -78.09
CA THR A 996 -11.81 9.03 -79.36
C THR A 996 -10.58 8.15 -79.59
N ARG A 997 -10.10 8.11 -80.83
CA ARG A 997 -8.89 7.37 -81.18
C ARG A 997 -7.67 7.87 -80.39
N GLU A 998 -7.61 9.18 -80.13
CA GLU A 998 -6.49 9.82 -79.44
C GLU A 998 -6.48 9.57 -77.93
N ASN A 999 -7.65 9.40 -77.29
CA ASN A 999 -7.73 9.25 -75.84
C ASN A 999 -7.73 7.78 -75.37
N VAL A 1000 -8.48 6.90 -76.03
CA VAL A 1000 -8.63 5.48 -75.66
C VAL A 1000 -8.70 4.64 -76.96
N PRO A 1001 -7.60 4.51 -77.71
CA PRO A 1001 -7.59 3.98 -79.08
C PRO A 1001 -8.23 2.59 -79.21
N PHE A 1002 -7.93 1.68 -78.29
CA PHE A 1002 -8.48 0.32 -78.33
C PHE A 1002 -9.98 0.27 -78.05
N TYR A 1003 -10.45 1.05 -77.07
CA TYR A 1003 -11.88 1.09 -76.74
C TYR A 1003 -12.69 1.81 -77.82
N TRP A 1004 -12.12 2.86 -78.41
CA TRP A 1004 -12.65 3.51 -79.60
C TRP A 1004 -12.80 2.52 -80.76
N ALA A 1005 -11.75 1.76 -81.09
CA ALA A 1005 -11.78 0.79 -82.17
C ALA A 1005 -12.78 -0.36 -81.91
N GLN A 1006 -12.87 -0.83 -80.66
CA GLN A 1006 -13.89 -1.82 -80.28
C GLN A 1006 -15.31 -1.28 -80.42
N THR A 1007 -15.53 -0.02 -80.07
CA THR A 1007 -16.83 0.66 -80.23
C THR A 1007 -17.19 0.83 -81.70
N GLN A 1008 -16.22 1.24 -82.55
CA GLN A 1008 -16.40 1.31 -83.99
C GLN A 1008 -16.72 -0.06 -84.61
N TYR A 1009 -16.05 -1.11 -84.15
CA TYR A 1009 -16.32 -2.48 -84.61
C TYR A 1009 -17.75 -2.91 -84.28
N ASN A 1010 -18.20 -2.71 -83.03
CA ASN A 1010 -19.55 -3.06 -82.61
C ASN A 1010 -20.62 -2.20 -83.29
N LEU A 1011 -20.34 -0.91 -83.53
CA LEU A 1011 -21.19 -0.04 -84.34
C LEU A 1011 -21.31 -0.58 -85.78
N GLY A 1012 -20.22 -1.01 -86.39
CA GLY A 1012 -20.21 -1.65 -87.71
C GLY A 1012 -21.04 -2.92 -87.75
N ASP A 1013 -20.96 -3.77 -86.72
CA ASP A 1013 -21.73 -5.02 -86.62
C ASP A 1013 -23.23 -4.75 -86.47
N ALA A 1014 -23.61 -3.77 -85.64
CA ALA A 1014 -24.99 -3.34 -85.48
C ALA A 1014 -25.57 -2.73 -86.77
N LEU A 1015 -24.81 -1.85 -87.45
CA LEU A 1015 -25.21 -1.25 -88.72
C LEU A 1015 -25.34 -2.29 -89.84
N GLN A 1016 -24.42 -3.26 -89.90
CA GLN A 1016 -24.51 -4.35 -90.87
C GLN A 1016 -25.80 -5.14 -90.69
N LEU A 1017 -26.08 -5.59 -89.46
CA LEU A 1017 -27.27 -6.39 -89.19
C LEU A 1017 -28.57 -5.59 -89.41
N LEU A 1018 -28.53 -4.28 -89.14
CA LEU A 1018 -29.63 -3.38 -89.45
C LEU A 1018 -29.86 -3.26 -90.96
N ALA A 1019 -28.79 -3.06 -91.74
CA ALA A 1019 -28.85 -2.98 -93.20
C ALA A 1019 -29.33 -4.30 -93.83
N ASP A 1020 -28.89 -5.45 -93.29
CA ASP A 1020 -29.33 -6.77 -93.74
C ASP A 1020 -30.86 -6.95 -93.56
N ARG A 1021 -31.46 -6.30 -92.55
CA ARG A 1021 -32.91 -6.35 -92.29
C ARG A 1021 -33.72 -5.33 -93.07
N THR A 1022 -33.20 -4.12 -93.23
CA THR A 1022 -33.93 -3.02 -93.88
C THR A 1022 -33.69 -2.96 -95.38
N GLY A 1023 -32.61 -3.55 -95.87
CA GLY A 1023 -32.13 -3.39 -97.24
C GLY A 1023 -31.56 -2.00 -97.54
N ASP A 1024 -31.27 -1.19 -96.51
CA ASP A 1024 -30.81 0.19 -96.68
C ASP A 1024 -29.31 0.26 -96.98
N ALA A 1025 -28.98 0.60 -98.23
CA ALA A 1025 -27.61 0.75 -98.70
C ALA A 1025 -26.83 1.87 -97.97
N ALA A 1026 -27.50 2.95 -97.55
CA ALA A 1026 -26.84 4.05 -96.84
C ALA A 1026 -26.42 3.64 -95.41
N VAL A 1027 -27.15 2.72 -94.79
CA VAL A 1027 -26.77 2.12 -93.51
C VAL A 1027 -25.57 1.19 -93.70
N LEU A 1028 -25.53 0.45 -94.80
CA LEU A 1028 -24.41 -0.44 -95.13
C LEU A 1028 -23.10 0.32 -95.41
N GLU A 1029 -23.18 1.49 -96.06
CA GLU A 1029 -22.03 2.41 -96.24
C GLU A 1029 -21.47 2.90 -94.89
N GLN A 1030 -22.34 3.17 -93.92
CA GLN A 1030 -21.91 3.54 -92.56
C GLN A 1030 -21.21 2.37 -91.86
N ALA A 1031 -21.68 1.14 -92.04
CA ALA A 1031 -21.02 -0.05 -91.49
C ALA A 1031 -19.59 -0.21 -92.05
N ILE A 1032 -19.41 -0.04 -93.36
CA ILE A 1032 -18.09 -0.05 -94.03
C ILE A 1032 -17.17 1.02 -93.43
N THR A 1033 -17.70 2.22 -93.20
CA THR A 1033 -16.94 3.33 -92.59
C THR A 1033 -16.47 2.97 -91.19
N ALA A 1034 -17.33 2.40 -90.36
CA ALA A 1034 -17.00 1.99 -88.99
C ALA A 1034 -15.96 0.86 -88.95
N TYR A 1035 -16.05 -0.13 -89.85
CA TYR A 1035 -15.02 -1.17 -89.96
C TYR A 1035 -13.67 -0.63 -90.45
N ARG A 1036 -13.66 0.30 -91.42
CA ARG A 1036 -12.42 0.96 -91.85
C ARG A 1036 -11.78 1.75 -90.71
N ALA A 1037 -12.58 2.48 -89.92
CA ALA A 1037 -12.11 3.19 -88.73
C ALA A 1037 -11.50 2.22 -87.70
N THR A 1038 -12.12 1.06 -87.48
CA THR A 1038 -11.58 0.00 -86.60
C THR A 1038 -10.18 -0.45 -87.03
N LEU A 1039 -9.95 -0.59 -88.34
CA LEU A 1039 -8.68 -1.03 -88.93
C LEU A 1039 -7.55 0.01 -88.86
N GLU A 1040 -7.84 1.26 -88.47
CA GLU A 1040 -6.80 2.25 -88.19
C GLU A 1040 -6.01 1.91 -86.90
N VAL A 1041 -6.63 1.18 -85.98
CA VAL A 1041 -6.04 0.79 -84.69
C VAL A 1041 -5.74 -0.70 -84.65
N ARG A 1042 -6.70 -1.54 -85.06
CA ARG A 1042 -6.48 -2.97 -85.20
C ARG A 1042 -5.65 -3.18 -86.45
N THR A 1043 -4.39 -3.57 -86.32
CA THR A 1043 -3.54 -3.88 -87.46
C THR A 1043 -3.23 -5.35 -87.51
N ARG A 1044 -2.79 -5.83 -88.69
CA ARG A 1044 -2.37 -7.23 -88.86
C ARG A 1044 -1.26 -7.64 -87.90
N ASP A 1045 -0.40 -6.71 -87.52
CA ASP A 1045 0.76 -6.99 -86.66
C ASP A 1045 0.42 -6.85 -85.16
N SER A 1046 -0.44 -5.90 -84.78
CA SER A 1046 -0.79 -5.68 -83.37
C SER A 1046 -1.87 -6.63 -82.88
N GLN A 1047 -2.89 -6.89 -83.70
CA GLN A 1047 -4.09 -7.64 -83.34
C GLN A 1047 -4.55 -8.51 -84.52
N PRO A 1048 -3.75 -9.52 -84.93
CA PRO A 1048 -3.96 -10.26 -86.17
C PRO A 1048 -5.36 -10.87 -86.32
N LEU A 1049 -5.87 -11.49 -85.26
CA LEU A 1049 -7.17 -12.17 -85.29
C LEU A 1049 -8.35 -11.19 -85.30
N ASP A 1050 -8.29 -10.12 -84.52
CA ASP A 1050 -9.33 -9.08 -84.49
C ASP A 1050 -9.32 -8.27 -85.79
N TRP A 1051 -8.13 -8.00 -86.34
CA TRP A 1051 -7.95 -7.42 -87.67
C TRP A 1051 -8.59 -8.32 -88.72
N GLY A 1052 -8.29 -9.62 -88.71
CA GLY A 1052 -8.86 -10.60 -89.64
C GLY A 1052 -10.39 -10.68 -89.52
N GLN A 1053 -10.94 -10.67 -88.30
CA GLN A 1053 -12.39 -10.63 -88.09
C GLN A 1053 -13.01 -9.35 -88.66
N THR A 1054 -12.37 -8.21 -88.42
CA THR A 1054 -12.82 -6.92 -88.94
C THR A 1054 -12.77 -6.88 -90.47
N GLN A 1055 -11.73 -7.47 -91.08
CA GLN A 1055 -11.61 -7.63 -92.55
C GLN A 1055 -12.71 -8.53 -93.12
N ALA A 1056 -13.06 -9.63 -92.44
CA ALA A 1056 -14.13 -10.52 -92.87
C ALA A 1056 -15.49 -9.79 -92.89
N ASN A 1057 -15.79 -9.02 -91.83
CA ASN A 1057 -17.03 -8.27 -91.72
C ASN A 1057 -17.08 -7.08 -92.70
N LEU A 1058 -15.95 -6.36 -92.87
CA LEU A 1058 -15.80 -5.33 -93.90
C LEU A 1058 -16.04 -5.93 -95.31
N GLY A 1059 -15.46 -7.10 -95.57
CA GLY A 1059 -15.62 -7.80 -96.82
C GLY A 1059 -17.06 -8.19 -97.12
N ARG A 1060 -17.77 -8.73 -96.12
CA ARG A 1060 -19.22 -9.00 -96.19
C ARG A 1060 -20.02 -7.73 -96.53
N ALA A 1061 -19.72 -6.61 -95.86
CA ALA A 1061 -20.39 -5.34 -96.08
C ALA A 1061 -20.18 -4.80 -97.50
N LEU A 1062 -18.92 -4.82 -97.98
CA LEU A 1062 -18.53 -4.38 -99.32
C LEU A 1062 -19.16 -5.23 -100.43
N ILE A 1063 -19.20 -6.56 -100.26
CA ILE A 1063 -19.89 -7.46 -101.20
C ILE A 1063 -21.38 -7.12 -101.24
N GLY A 1064 -22.04 -6.99 -100.09
CA GLY A 1064 -23.48 -6.65 -100.03
C GLY A 1064 -23.81 -5.33 -100.73
N LEU A 1065 -23.03 -4.27 -100.46
CA LEU A 1065 -23.22 -2.96 -101.08
C LEU A 1065 -22.92 -3.02 -102.59
N GLY A 1066 -21.86 -3.73 -102.98
CA GLY A 1066 -21.49 -3.90 -104.38
C GLY A 1066 -22.55 -4.63 -105.20
N VAL A 1067 -23.18 -5.66 -104.63
CA VAL A 1067 -24.31 -6.36 -105.27
C VAL A 1067 -25.51 -5.43 -105.40
N GLY A 1068 -25.91 -4.74 -104.32
CA GLY A 1068 -27.07 -3.83 -104.33
C GLY A 1068 -26.91 -2.61 -105.25
N SER A 1069 -25.70 -2.06 -105.34
CA SER A 1069 -25.36 -0.92 -106.20
C SER A 1069 -24.89 -1.32 -107.61
N ARG A 1070 -24.75 -2.62 -107.88
CA ARG A 1070 -24.14 -3.19 -109.09
C ARG A 1070 -22.71 -2.69 -109.36
N SER A 1071 -21.93 -2.43 -108.30
CA SER A 1071 -20.53 -2.01 -108.37
C SER A 1071 -19.59 -3.21 -108.27
N ARG A 1072 -18.99 -3.58 -109.41
CA ARG A 1072 -17.99 -4.66 -109.48
C ARG A 1072 -16.78 -4.40 -108.59
N ASP A 1073 -16.31 -3.16 -108.53
CA ASP A 1073 -15.11 -2.78 -107.78
C ASP A 1073 -15.29 -3.02 -106.27
N LEU A 1074 -16.48 -2.70 -105.73
CA LEU A 1074 -16.81 -2.95 -104.32
C LEU A 1074 -16.86 -4.45 -104.00
N VAL A 1075 -17.45 -5.27 -104.88
CA VAL A 1075 -17.49 -6.74 -104.67
C VAL A 1075 -16.06 -7.32 -104.71
N LEU A 1076 -15.19 -6.82 -105.60
CA LEU A 1076 -13.81 -7.26 -105.69
C LEU A 1076 -12.99 -6.84 -104.44
N GLU A 1077 -13.16 -5.61 -103.97
CA GLU A 1077 -12.55 -5.13 -102.73
C GLU A 1077 -12.97 -6.01 -101.54
N GLY A 1078 -14.28 -6.28 -101.43
CA GLY A 1078 -14.82 -7.10 -100.36
C GLY A 1078 -14.30 -8.54 -100.39
N ARG A 1079 -14.24 -9.16 -101.58
CA ARG A 1079 -13.64 -10.49 -101.78
C ARG A 1079 -12.18 -10.53 -101.31
N ASN A 1080 -11.39 -9.51 -101.65
CA ASN A 1080 -9.99 -9.45 -101.25
C ASN A 1080 -9.83 -9.32 -99.72
N ALA A 1081 -10.71 -8.55 -99.06
CA ALA A 1081 -10.75 -8.45 -97.61
C ALA A 1081 -11.08 -9.80 -96.94
N VAL A 1082 -12.09 -10.53 -97.45
CA VAL A 1082 -12.44 -11.88 -96.97
C VAL A 1082 -11.28 -12.87 -97.19
N GLN A 1083 -10.61 -12.81 -98.34
CA GLN A 1083 -9.45 -13.67 -98.61
C GLN A 1083 -8.30 -13.39 -97.64
N ALA A 1084 -7.99 -12.12 -97.38
CA ALA A 1084 -6.95 -11.74 -96.44
C ALA A 1084 -7.26 -12.22 -95.01
N ALA A 1085 -8.52 -12.17 -94.59
CA ALA A 1085 -8.97 -12.73 -93.32
C ALA A 1085 -8.81 -14.26 -93.27
N ARG A 1086 -9.23 -14.96 -94.34
CA ARG A 1086 -9.10 -16.42 -94.46
C ARG A 1086 -7.65 -16.88 -94.36
N ASP A 1087 -6.75 -16.25 -95.12
CA ASP A 1087 -5.32 -16.57 -95.14
C ASP A 1087 -4.71 -16.44 -93.75
N LEU A 1088 -5.12 -15.41 -93.01
CA LEU A 1088 -4.67 -15.19 -91.63
C LEU A 1088 -5.21 -16.25 -90.67
N TYR A 1089 -6.51 -16.55 -90.72
CA TYR A 1089 -7.13 -17.55 -89.85
C TYR A 1089 -6.58 -18.96 -90.12
N GLN A 1090 -6.32 -19.32 -91.38
CA GLN A 1090 -5.65 -20.56 -91.75
C GLN A 1090 -4.22 -20.62 -91.23
N ALA A 1091 -3.44 -19.55 -91.43
CA ALA A 1091 -2.06 -19.47 -90.92
C ALA A 1091 -2.00 -19.56 -89.39
N ALA A 1092 -3.01 -19.06 -88.69
CA ALA A 1092 -3.16 -19.14 -87.25
C ALA A 1092 -3.76 -20.48 -86.75
N GLY A 1093 -4.06 -21.44 -87.65
CA GLY A 1093 -4.53 -22.78 -87.30
C GLY A 1093 -6.04 -22.90 -87.01
N TYR A 1094 -6.85 -21.87 -87.31
CA TYR A 1094 -8.29 -21.87 -87.07
C TYR A 1094 -9.10 -22.43 -88.26
N SER A 1095 -8.86 -23.70 -88.61
CA SER A 1095 -9.51 -24.35 -89.76
C SER A 1095 -11.04 -24.48 -89.61
N GLN A 1096 -11.60 -24.34 -88.42
CA GLN A 1096 -13.05 -24.41 -88.22
C GLN A 1096 -13.83 -23.30 -88.97
N TYR A 1097 -13.18 -22.19 -89.33
CA TYR A 1097 -13.83 -21.09 -90.05
C TYR A 1097 -13.69 -21.19 -91.58
N ASP A 1098 -12.97 -22.20 -92.09
CA ASP A 1098 -12.65 -22.28 -93.52
C ASP A 1098 -13.91 -22.40 -94.39
N THR A 1099 -14.93 -23.13 -93.91
CA THR A 1099 -16.22 -23.27 -94.58
C THR A 1099 -16.95 -21.92 -94.69
N PHE A 1100 -16.91 -21.10 -93.64
CA PHE A 1100 -17.52 -19.77 -93.62
C PHE A 1100 -16.86 -18.86 -94.66
N PHE A 1101 -15.53 -18.77 -94.62
CA PHE A 1101 -14.77 -17.94 -95.58
C PHE A 1101 -14.96 -18.43 -97.02
N THR A 1102 -14.89 -19.74 -97.25
CA THR A 1102 -15.09 -20.32 -98.58
C THR A 1102 -16.48 -20.03 -99.14
N SER A 1103 -17.51 -20.09 -98.29
CA SER A 1103 -18.89 -19.77 -98.71
C SER A 1103 -19.04 -18.30 -99.12
N LEU A 1104 -18.47 -17.37 -98.35
CA LEU A 1104 -18.45 -15.94 -98.66
C LEU A 1104 -17.65 -15.63 -99.94
N LEU A 1105 -16.49 -16.26 -100.12
CA LEU A 1105 -15.69 -16.11 -101.34
C LEU A 1105 -16.41 -16.65 -102.57
N ASN A 1106 -17.04 -17.83 -102.48
CA ASN A 1106 -17.84 -18.39 -103.56
C ASN A 1106 -19.04 -17.50 -103.92
N TYR A 1107 -19.70 -16.92 -102.92
CA TYR A 1107 -20.77 -15.96 -103.15
C TYR A 1107 -20.25 -14.72 -103.89
N ALA A 1108 -19.15 -14.13 -103.43
CA ALA A 1108 -18.52 -12.99 -104.11
C ALA A 1108 -18.09 -13.32 -105.54
N ASP A 1109 -17.53 -14.50 -105.78
CA ASP A 1109 -17.12 -14.96 -107.12
C ASP A 1109 -18.30 -15.12 -108.07
N ASN A 1110 -19.43 -15.65 -107.58
CA ASN A 1110 -20.66 -15.75 -108.36
C ASN A 1110 -21.22 -14.38 -108.72
N GLU A 1111 -21.24 -13.44 -107.78
CA GLU A 1111 -21.71 -12.06 -108.03
C GLU A 1111 -20.76 -11.27 -108.94
N LEU A 1112 -19.44 -11.49 -108.84
CA LEU A 1112 -18.49 -10.95 -109.81
C LEU A 1112 -18.74 -11.50 -111.22
N ALA A 1113 -19.15 -12.77 -111.34
CA ALA A 1113 -19.50 -13.33 -112.64
C ALA A 1113 -20.82 -12.77 -113.20
N SER A 1114 -21.77 -12.38 -112.34
CA SER A 1114 -23.08 -11.81 -112.73
C SER A 1114 -23.02 -10.31 -113.09
N LEU A 1115 -21.98 -9.60 -112.63
CA LEU A 1115 -21.72 -8.18 -112.88
C LEU A 1115 -20.78 -7.91 -114.07
N ASN A 1116 -20.24 -8.96 -114.70
CA ASN A 1116 -19.57 -8.91 -116.01
C ASN A 1116 -20.60 -8.98 -117.14
#